data_AF-A0A2S8FPV0-F1
#
_entry.id   AF-A0A2S8FPV0-F1
#
_cell.length_a   1.000
_cell.length_b   1.000
_cell.length_c   1.000
_cell.angle_alpha   90.00
_cell.angle_beta   90.00
_cell.angle_gamma   90.00
#
_symmetry.space_group_name_H-M   'P 1'
#
loop_
_entity.id
_entity.type
_entity.pdbx_description
1 polymer ?
#
loop_
_entity_poly.entity_id
_entity_poly.type
_entity_poly.pdbx_seq_one_letter_code
_entity_poly.pdbx_strand_id
1 'polypeptide(L)'
;MSRRLQNSNRRGFAVVIVLALLTVTLALSYSMMRVQATTNEIQRNMGRQADARQAAISGISAGIREMYKSSWGGIDSTLTMNLGNDHSYAVRYETGDPWLTEDDPDYAELPFRVTVISTGYALDKVNAAVKSQYTIRAVVQLVRRKLQTNPSQWRTASENALYSFGTGDNVLEAPWQVTGPAVINGKLELCEDWDRVCRPYGGYIDELAIYDRALNGYEIFSIALLGNQSNSTLSSTLSRSGIRHWWRFNESDSDSVTAADSVGGRNGTYKGGVYPGIDVGGGNKAVLLDGVSGRVDLGDFDLPDHNDFTIAAWVLPTNLKGDNAYGRIIARGNGVGWSNNFWMLGNYLSGSKTFPFGRVITTTTRYDKYPKSGEFITNYWNFVVLTFDADQNEFKLYNNGYERDSWTVYGTVVPSANHLTWIGDNPPGPARSRMLEDLLRLANAGEGDYRPLSGDVTLSNGNNPLSTALTLYRQLGCNVNYSSSSVSSHTNTAVSGSTYRLYPGGPEYSAELLSGSIESTTLAPNVLTNPLGIYVTSGSLNIRDTVSIEGTLVCQPASGKIKLRGRNVTIQAVNLPALEGDETIYQLPAVIAGDDFEMDNTVQATIQGAVAAFGAMEASTGDSNSYVQIEGPVFAEIFDLQACESWQSVASYSETHQQNFLNIKGETTTENFVTWLDQSTSGKLHKRFTIGLPDTPPTYQWLDLSQPIYQVGDGDEGLVWELVRWKDNGGT
;
A
#
# COMPACT_ATOMS: atom_id res chain seq x y z
N MET A 1 -82.73 -18.40 117.09
CA MET A 1 -82.75 -17.86 115.71
C MET A 1 -81.35 -17.31 115.42
N SER A 2 -80.71 -17.72 114.30
CA SER A 2 -79.44 -17.14 113.74
C SER A 2 -78.14 -17.37 114.56
N ARG A 3 -76.91 -17.58 114.07
CA ARG A 3 -76.26 -17.83 112.76
C ARG A 3 -74.82 -18.34 113.07
N ARG A 4 -74.23 -19.05 112.10
CA ARG A 4 -72.80 -19.41 111.93
C ARG A 4 -71.78 -18.38 112.45
N LEU A 5 -70.59 -18.86 112.87
CA LEU A 5 -69.28 -18.56 112.23
C LEU A 5 -68.17 -19.50 112.78
N GLN A 6 -67.54 -20.25 111.88
CA GLN A 6 -66.32 -21.06 112.11
C GLN A 6 -65.08 -20.18 111.96
N ASN A 7 -64.16 -20.26 112.92
CA ASN A 7 -62.80 -19.72 112.85
C ASN A 7 -61.85 -20.81 112.32
N SER A 8 -61.11 -20.53 111.23
CA SER A 8 -59.97 -21.37 110.81
C SER A 8 -58.68 -20.53 110.77
N ASN A 9 -57.64 -21.10 111.39
CA ASN A 9 -56.30 -20.52 111.50
C ASN A 9 -55.59 -20.48 110.13
N ARG A 10 -55.20 -19.28 109.67
CA ARG A 10 -54.30 -19.07 108.52
C ARG A 10 -52.89 -18.75 109.00
N ARG A 11 -52.01 -19.77 109.09
CA ARG A 11 -50.55 -19.57 109.35
C ARG A 11 -49.62 -20.08 108.23
N GLY A 12 -50.14 -20.64 107.14
CA GLY A 12 -49.34 -21.04 105.95
C GLY A 12 -49.39 -20.07 104.76
N PHE A 13 -50.31 -19.10 104.75
CA PHE A 13 -50.57 -18.26 103.57
C PHE A 13 -49.51 -17.16 103.34
N ALA A 14 -48.89 -16.65 104.40
CA ALA A 14 -47.84 -15.62 104.30
C ALA A 14 -46.54 -16.14 103.67
N VAL A 15 -46.14 -17.39 103.96
CA VAL A 15 -44.93 -18.01 103.38
C VAL A 15 -45.12 -18.31 101.88
N VAL A 16 -46.33 -18.73 101.48
CA VAL A 16 -46.68 -18.95 100.06
C VAL A 16 -46.70 -17.62 99.28
N ILE A 17 -47.21 -16.53 99.86
CA ILE A 17 -47.17 -15.19 99.24
C ILE A 17 -45.73 -14.69 99.09
N VAL A 18 -44.86 -14.87 100.09
CA VAL A 18 -43.45 -14.45 100.02
C VAL A 18 -42.66 -15.26 99.00
N LEU A 19 -42.87 -16.58 98.92
CA LEU A 19 -42.24 -17.43 97.90
C LEU A 19 -42.77 -17.13 96.48
N ALA A 20 -44.06 -16.82 96.35
CA ALA A 20 -44.67 -16.37 95.08
C ALA A 20 -44.12 -14.99 94.64
N LEU A 21 -43.96 -14.04 95.58
CA LEU A 21 -43.32 -12.75 95.32
C LEU A 21 -41.85 -12.92 94.93
N LEU A 22 -41.09 -13.77 95.64
CA LEU A 22 -39.68 -14.06 95.34
C LEU A 22 -39.50 -14.67 93.95
N THR A 23 -40.35 -15.64 93.57
CA THR A 23 -40.31 -16.26 92.24
C THR A 23 -40.69 -15.28 91.13
N VAL A 24 -41.69 -14.41 91.35
CA VAL A 24 -42.02 -13.33 90.39
C VAL A 24 -40.87 -12.33 90.27
N THR A 25 -40.24 -11.92 91.37
CA THR A 25 -39.08 -11.00 91.33
C THR A 25 -37.85 -11.63 90.67
N LEU A 26 -37.59 -12.92 90.87
CA LEU A 26 -36.50 -13.65 90.21
C LEU A 26 -36.78 -13.82 88.71
N ALA A 27 -38.01 -14.14 88.33
CA ALA A 27 -38.41 -14.25 86.92
C ALA A 27 -38.32 -12.90 86.19
N LEU A 28 -38.74 -11.79 86.82
CA LEU A 28 -38.60 -10.44 86.27
C LEU A 28 -37.13 -10.02 86.17
N SER A 29 -36.32 -10.29 87.18
CA SER A 29 -34.89 -9.97 87.17
C SER A 29 -34.14 -10.75 86.10
N TYR A 30 -34.44 -12.05 85.95
CA TYR A 30 -33.87 -12.89 84.90
C TYR A 30 -34.32 -12.44 83.50
N SER A 31 -35.61 -12.10 83.33
CA SER A 31 -36.14 -11.56 82.08
C SER A 31 -35.45 -10.24 81.70
N MET A 32 -35.30 -9.32 82.66
CA MET A 32 -34.65 -8.03 82.45
C MET A 32 -33.15 -8.18 82.13
N MET A 33 -32.44 -9.06 82.84
CA MET A 33 -31.03 -9.38 82.56
C MET A 33 -30.86 -10.02 81.18
N ARG A 34 -31.78 -10.90 80.77
CA ARG A 34 -31.78 -11.50 79.43
C ARG A 34 -32.06 -10.46 78.34
N VAL A 35 -33.00 -9.53 78.57
CA VAL A 35 -33.30 -8.44 77.63
C VAL A 35 -32.10 -7.49 77.51
N GLN A 36 -31.45 -7.13 78.60
CA GLN A 36 -30.23 -6.31 78.58
C GLN A 36 -29.08 -7.02 77.86
N ALA A 37 -28.85 -8.30 78.14
CA ALA A 37 -27.84 -9.10 77.45
C ALA A 37 -28.14 -9.19 75.94
N THR A 38 -29.40 -9.43 75.56
CA THR A 38 -29.81 -9.48 74.14
C THR A 38 -29.67 -8.11 73.47
N THR A 39 -30.04 -7.03 74.15
CA THR A 39 -29.92 -5.66 73.62
C THR A 39 -28.46 -5.26 73.44
N ASN A 40 -27.58 -5.60 74.40
CA ASN A 40 -26.14 -5.39 74.28
C ASN A 40 -25.55 -6.18 73.12
N GLU A 41 -25.94 -7.44 72.92
CA GLU A 41 -25.47 -8.23 71.77
C GLU A 41 -26.00 -7.69 70.44
N ILE A 42 -27.25 -7.23 70.37
CA ILE A 42 -27.79 -6.54 69.19
C ILE A 42 -27.00 -5.27 68.90
N GLN A 43 -26.73 -4.42 69.90
CA GLN A 43 -25.94 -3.20 69.72
C GLN A 43 -24.51 -3.51 69.29
N ARG A 44 -23.88 -4.54 69.85
CA ARG A 44 -22.53 -4.99 69.44
C ARG A 44 -22.53 -5.52 68.02
N ASN A 45 -23.55 -6.28 67.62
CA ASN A 45 -23.73 -6.75 66.25
C ASN A 45 -23.95 -5.59 65.27
N MET A 46 -24.81 -4.64 65.61
CA MET A 46 -25.05 -3.44 64.80
C MET A 46 -23.76 -2.60 64.66
N GLY A 47 -23.01 -2.43 65.73
CA GLY A 47 -21.71 -1.76 65.72
C GLY A 47 -20.71 -2.48 64.80
N ARG A 48 -20.54 -3.79 64.96
CA ARG A 48 -19.67 -4.60 64.09
C ARG A 48 -20.08 -4.53 62.61
N GLN A 49 -21.38 -4.55 62.33
CA GLN A 49 -21.87 -4.43 60.96
C GLN A 49 -21.57 -3.05 60.37
N ALA A 50 -21.70 -1.98 61.16
CA ALA A 50 -21.31 -0.63 60.75
C ALA A 50 -19.79 -0.52 60.54
N ASP A 51 -18.98 -1.11 61.43
CA ASP A 51 -17.52 -1.14 61.31
C ASP A 51 -17.07 -1.92 60.07
N ALA A 52 -17.67 -3.09 59.82
CA ALA A 52 -17.41 -3.89 58.61
C ALA A 52 -17.79 -3.11 57.34
N ARG A 53 -18.92 -2.38 57.36
CA ARG A 53 -19.32 -1.50 56.26
C ARG A 53 -18.32 -0.36 56.03
N GLN A 54 -17.89 0.32 57.09
CA GLN A 54 -16.89 1.38 56.98
C GLN A 54 -15.53 0.86 56.49
N ALA A 55 -15.14 -0.34 56.92
CA ALA A 55 -13.95 -1.02 56.41
C ALA A 55 -14.09 -1.34 54.91
N ALA A 56 -15.26 -1.81 54.46
CA ALA A 56 -15.53 -2.05 53.05
C ALA A 56 -15.46 -0.75 52.21
N ILE A 57 -16.01 0.37 52.70
CA ILE A 57 -15.95 1.69 52.03
C ILE A 57 -14.50 2.22 51.95
N SER A 58 -13.72 1.99 53.00
CA SER A 58 -12.30 2.36 53.01
C SER A 58 -11.53 1.50 52.02
N GLY A 59 -11.83 0.19 52.00
CA GLY A 59 -11.21 -0.76 51.08
C GLY A 59 -11.48 -0.45 49.62
N ILE A 60 -12.73 -0.17 49.24
CA ILE A 60 -13.06 0.15 47.84
C ILE A 60 -12.37 1.44 47.36
N SER A 61 -12.27 2.46 48.21
CA SER A 61 -11.55 3.70 47.90
C SER A 61 -10.04 3.45 47.75
N ALA A 62 -9.47 2.64 48.63
CA ALA A 62 -8.06 2.24 48.55
C ALA A 62 -7.79 1.36 47.32
N GLY A 63 -8.71 0.45 46.99
CA GLY A 63 -8.63 -0.43 45.84
C GLY A 63 -8.66 0.32 44.52
N ILE A 64 -9.62 1.23 44.34
CA ILE A 64 -9.67 2.09 43.16
C ILE A 64 -8.38 2.91 43.07
N ARG A 65 -7.92 3.53 44.16
CA ARG A 65 -6.65 4.28 44.17
C ARG A 65 -5.44 3.42 43.81
N GLU A 66 -5.42 2.15 44.20
CA GLU A 66 -4.34 1.23 43.84
C GLU A 66 -4.27 1.02 42.33
N MET A 67 -5.41 0.95 41.63
CA MET A 67 -5.47 0.78 40.17
C MET A 67 -4.88 1.95 39.38
N TYR A 68 -4.73 3.13 40.01
CA TYR A 68 -4.07 4.31 39.42
C TYR A 68 -2.55 4.27 39.53
N LYS A 69 -1.98 3.27 40.20
CA LYS A 69 -0.53 3.12 40.34
C LYS A 69 0.01 2.16 39.28
N SER A 70 1.20 2.47 38.77
CA SER A 70 1.99 1.55 37.95
C SER A 70 2.32 0.21 38.64
N SER A 71 2.27 0.17 39.98
CA SER A 71 2.51 -1.04 40.78
C SER A 71 1.26 -1.91 41.00
N TRP A 72 0.10 -1.57 40.42
CA TRP A 72 -1.11 -2.35 40.59
C TRP A 72 -0.90 -3.80 40.13
N GLY A 73 -1.24 -4.75 41.00
CA GLY A 73 -1.08 -6.18 40.74
C GLY A 73 -2.01 -6.75 39.66
N GLY A 74 -2.98 -5.96 39.18
CA GLY A 74 -3.91 -6.36 38.13
C GLY A 74 -5.15 -7.13 38.62
N ILE A 75 -5.88 -7.70 37.66
CA ILE A 75 -6.96 -8.66 37.88
C ILE A 75 -6.44 -9.87 38.69
N ASP A 76 -7.32 -10.47 39.50
CA ASP A 76 -7.03 -11.58 40.42
C ASP A 76 -6.08 -11.26 41.58
N SER A 77 -5.45 -10.07 41.58
CA SER A 77 -4.71 -9.60 42.75
C SER A 77 -5.64 -9.27 43.91
N THR A 78 -5.11 -9.34 45.13
CA THR A 78 -5.85 -8.98 46.35
C THR A 78 -5.09 -7.94 47.14
N LEU A 79 -5.74 -6.82 47.46
CA LEU A 79 -5.22 -5.81 48.38
C LEU A 79 -5.83 -6.03 49.76
N THR A 80 -5.01 -6.25 50.78
CA THR A 80 -5.49 -6.42 52.16
C THR A 80 -4.84 -5.38 53.07
N MET A 81 -5.62 -4.78 53.97
CA MET A 81 -5.10 -3.85 54.97
C MET A 81 -5.88 -3.94 56.28
N ASN A 82 -5.15 -3.78 57.39
CA ASN A 82 -5.73 -3.62 58.71
C ASN A 82 -5.94 -2.14 58.99
N LEU A 83 -7.16 -1.75 59.35
CA LEU A 83 -7.52 -0.38 59.74
C LEU A 83 -7.38 -0.19 61.26
N GLY A 84 -7.29 -1.29 62.00
CA GLY A 84 -7.02 -1.34 63.43
C GLY A 84 -6.78 -2.78 63.90
N ASN A 85 -6.97 -3.04 65.19
CA ASN A 85 -6.77 -4.37 65.78
C ASN A 85 -7.91 -5.36 65.50
N ASP A 86 -9.10 -4.85 65.15
CA ASP A 86 -10.34 -5.60 65.06
C ASP A 86 -11.11 -5.36 63.76
N HIS A 87 -10.60 -4.52 62.86
CA HIS A 87 -11.24 -4.27 61.56
C HIS A 87 -10.21 -4.18 60.43
N SER A 88 -10.56 -4.78 59.30
CA SER A 88 -9.71 -4.91 58.12
C SER A 88 -10.56 -4.97 56.87
N TYR A 89 -9.93 -4.84 55.70
CA TYR A 89 -10.59 -5.08 54.43
C TYR A 89 -9.72 -5.93 53.51
N ALA A 90 -10.37 -6.61 52.57
CA ALA A 90 -9.75 -7.25 51.43
C ALA A 90 -10.47 -6.80 50.14
N VAL A 91 -9.71 -6.28 49.19
CA VAL A 91 -10.19 -5.90 47.86
C VAL A 91 -9.73 -6.92 46.84
N ARG A 92 -10.63 -7.36 45.97
CA ARG A 92 -10.36 -8.21 44.80
C ARG A 92 -10.77 -7.49 43.53
N TYR A 93 -10.08 -7.79 42.44
CA TYR A 93 -10.36 -7.24 41.11
C TYR A 93 -10.77 -8.38 40.18
N GLU A 94 -11.95 -8.28 39.58
CA GLU A 94 -12.50 -9.26 38.65
C GLU A 94 -12.74 -8.59 37.29
N THR A 95 -12.46 -9.28 36.18
CA THR A 95 -12.72 -8.76 34.83
C THR A 95 -14.22 -8.59 34.57
N GLY A 96 -14.57 -7.50 33.90
CA GLY A 96 -15.91 -7.27 33.35
C GLY A 96 -16.86 -6.55 34.29
N ASP A 97 -18.13 -6.56 33.88
CA ASP A 97 -19.26 -5.98 34.61
C ASP A 97 -20.36 -7.06 34.75
N PRO A 98 -20.62 -7.59 35.96
CA PRO A 98 -21.61 -8.65 36.17
C PRO A 98 -23.05 -8.20 35.94
N TRP A 99 -23.28 -6.92 35.66
CA TRP A 99 -24.59 -6.36 35.35
C TRP A 99 -24.80 -6.08 33.87
N LEU A 100 -23.81 -6.34 33.01
CA LEU A 100 -23.99 -6.30 31.55
C LEU A 100 -24.44 -7.66 31.04
N THR A 101 -25.41 -7.64 30.13
CA THR A 101 -25.83 -8.79 29.32
C THR A 101 -25.44 -8.54 27.86
N GLU A 102 -25.44 -9.58 27.03
CA GLU A 102 -25.08 -9.49 25.61
C GLU A 102 -25.93 -8.46 24.83
N ASP A 103 -27.18 -8.24 25.23
CA ASP A 103 -28.09 -7.25 24.63
C ASP A 103 -27.84 -5.79 25.09
N ASP A 104 -26.92 -5.55 26.04
CA ASP A 104 -26.66 -4.20 26.56
C ASP A 104 -25.79 -3.42 25.55
N PRO A 105 -26.10 -2.15 25.21
CA PRO A 105 -25.29 -1.35 24.29
C PRO A 105 -23.83 -1.19 24.72
N ASP A 106 -23.54 -1.31 26.02
CA ASP A 106 -22.19 -1.23 26.56
C ASP A 106 -21.47 -2.59 26.60
N TYR A 107 -22.06 -3.67 26.08
CA TYR A 107 -21.48 -5.02 26.19
C TYR A 107 -20.08 -5.11 25.58
N ALA A 108 -19.81 -4.36 24.50
CA ALA A 108 -18.49 -4.27 23.89
C ALA A 108 -17.41 -3.64 24.81
N GLU A 109 -17.80 -2.89 25.84
CA GLU A 109 -16.89 -2.29 26.83
C GLU A 109 -16.54 -3.26 27.98
N LEU A 110 -17.19 -4.42 28.06
CA LEU A 110 -16.93 -5.42 29.09
C LEU A 110 -15.44 -5.79 29.25
N PRO A 111 -14.62 -5.96 28.19
CA PRO A 111 -13.19 -6.26 28.30
C PRO A 111 -12.39 -5.13 28.96
N PHE A 112 -12.91 -3.90 28.90
CA PHE A 112 -12.30 -2.68 29.43
C PHE A 112 -12.86 -2.29 30.80
N ARG A 113 -13.79 -3.08 31.36
CA ARG A 113 -14.37 -2.88 32.68
C ARG A 113 -13.74 -3.82 33.71
N VAL A 114 -13.64 -3.33 34.94
CA VAL A 114 -13.14 -4.07 36.10
C VAL A 114 -14.13 -3.94 37.25
N THR A 115 -14.55 -5.08 37.79
CA THR A 115 -15.34 -5.15 39.01
C THR A 115 -14.42 -5.20 40.23
N VAL A 116 -14.43 -4.13 41.02
CA VAL A 116 -13.70 -4.01 42.27
C VAL A 116 -14.61 -4.45 43.41
N ILE A 117 -14.24 -5.51 44.12
CA ILE A 117 -15.00 -6.08 45.23
C ILE A 117 -14.25 -5.85 46.53
N SER A 118 -14.79 -5.00 47.40
CA SER A 118 -14.24 -4.76 48.74
C SER A 118 -15.07 -5.48 49.79
N THR A 119 -14.43 -6.38 50.55
CA THR A 119 -15.02 -7.05 51.70
C THR A 119 -14.40 -6.50 52.98
N GLY A 120 -15.20 -5.82 53.80
CA GLY A 120 -14.81 -5.36 55.12
C GLY A 120 -15.10 -6.41 56.20
N TYR A 121 -14.21 -6.51 57.18
CA TYR A 121 -14.30 -7.44 58.29
C TYR A 121 -14.26 -6.66 59.60
N ALA A 122 -15.13 -7.01 60.55
CA ALA A 122 -15.07 -6.54 61.92
C ALA A 122 -15.16 -7.74 62.88
N LEU A 123 -14.17 -7.87 63.76
CA LEU A 123 -14.03 -8.96 64.75
C LEU A 123 -14.59 -8.52 66.10
N ASP A 124 -15.19 -9.45 66.84
CA ASP A 124 -15.55 -9.21 68.23
C ASP A 124 -14.29 -9.14 69.12
N LYS A 125 -14.16 -8.03 69.86
CA LYS A 125 -13.00 -7.76 70.75
C LYS A 125 -12.76 -8.79 71.84
N VAL A 126 -13.79 -9.57 72.21
CA VAL A 126 -13.75 -10.59 73.27
C VAL A 126 -13.60 -11.98 72.65
N ASN A 127 -14.19 -12.21 71.48
CA ASN A 127 -14.10 -13.48 70.77
C ASN A 127 -13.87 -13.29 69.26
N ALA A 128 -12.61 -13.33 68.83
CA ALA A 128 -12.25 -13.15 67.42
C ALA A 128 -12.86 -14.20 66.47
N ALA A 129 -13.46 -15.29 66.97
CA ALA A 129 -14.23 -16.22 66.14
C ALA A 129 -15.57 -15.65 65.65
N VAL A 130 -16.10 -14.61 66.32
CA VAL A 130 -17.30 -13.89 65.91
C VAL A 130 -16.88 -12.73 65.01
N LYS A 131 -17.30 -12.77 63.74
CA LYS A 131 -17.00 -11.75 62.74
C LYS A 131 -18.26 -11.27 62.03
N SER A 132 -18.30 -10.00 61.68
CA SER A 132 -19.27 -9.44 60.74
C SER A 132 -18.56 -9.11 59.43
N GLN A 133 -19.26 -9.31 58.31
CA GLN A 133 -18.73 -9.06 56.97
C GLN A 133 -19.65 -8.14 56.19
N TYR A 134 -19.06 -7.31 55.34
CA TYR A 134 -19.80 -6.39 54.49
C TYR A 134 -19.13 -6.26 53.13
N THR A 135 -19.91 -6.35 52.04
CA THR A 135 -19.35 -6.38 50.68
C THR A 135 -19.88 -5.24 49.83
N ILE A 136 -18.96 -4.48 49.23
CA ILE A 136 -19.24 -3.42 48.26
C ILE A 136 -18.65 -3.81 46.91
N ARG A 137 -19.38 -3.55 45.83
CA ARG A 137 -18.92 -3.72 44.47
C ARG A 137 -18.97 -2.39 43.72
N ALA A 138 -17.87 -2.04 43.06
CA ALA A 138 -17.82 -0.94 42.10
C ALA A 138 -17.35 -1.47 40.74
N VAL A 139 -17.92 -0.97 39.66
CA VAL A 139 -17.43 -1.23 38.30
C VAL A 139 -16.77 0.04 37.80
N VAL A 140 -15.52 -0.09 37.39
CA VAL A 140 -14.75 0.98 36.75
C VAL A 140 -14.44 0.62 35.31
N GLN A 141 -14.34 1.61 34.43
CA GLN A 141 -14.00 1.46 33.01
C GLN A 141 -12.67 2.13 32.73
N LEU A 142 -11.84 1.48 31.93
CA LEU A 142 -10.56 2.03 31.49
C LEU A 142 -10.79 3.30 30.67
N VAL A 143 -10.14 4.38 31.07
CA VAL A 143 -10.01 5.59 30.26
C VAL A 143 -8.77 5.41 29.38
N ARG A 144 -9.00 5.09 28.11
CA ARG A 144 -7.95 4.78 27.13
C ARG A 144 -7.23 6.07 26.74
N ARG A 145 -5.97 6.25 27.14
CA ARG A 145 -5.21 7.49 26.85
C ARG A 145 -4.06 7.32 25.87
N LYS A 146 -3.61 6.08 25.67
CA LYS A 146 -2.44 5.79 24.83
C LYS A 146 -2.51 4.36 24.28
N LEU A 147 -2.09 4.20 23.03
CA LEU A 147 -1.82 2.91 22.40
C LEU A 147 -0.32 2.58 22.45
N GLN A 148 0.01 1.31 22.24
CA GLN A 148 1.39 0.88 21.99
C GLN A 148 2.02 1.66 20.83
N THR A 149 3.33 1.86 20.89
CA THR A 149 4.02 2.70 19.89
C THR A 149 4.21 1.94 18.57
N ASN A 150 3.79 2.56 17.46
CA ASN A 150 4.12 2.06 16.13
C ASN A 150 5.63 2.13 15.86
N PRO A 151 6.24 1.05 15.31
CA PRO A 151 7.58 1.12 14.73
C PRO A 151 7.66 2.23 13.67
N SER A 152 8.80 2.91 13.60
CA SER A 152 9.00 4.02 12.64
C SER A 152 8.76 3.60 11.19
N GLN A 153 9.21 2.40 10.83
CA GLN A 153 9.10 1.83 9.50
C GLN A 153 7.64 1.54 9.14
N TRP A 154 6.86 1.02 10.11
CA TRP A 154 5.44 0.78 9.92
C TRP A 154 4.67 2.07 9.68
N ARG A 155 5.00 3.15 10.42
CA ARG A 155 4.38 4.45 10.23
C ARG A 155 4.55 4.93 8.79
N THR A 156 5.78 4.91 8.27
CA THR A 156 6.06 5.28 6.87
C THR A 156 5.38 4.33 5.87
N ALA A 157 5.38 3.03 6.12
CA ALA A 157 4.74 2.05 5.23
C ALA A 157 3.22 2.25 5.15
N SER A 158 2.57 2.51 6.29
CA SER A 158 1.11 2.63 6.40
C SER A 158 0.51 3.85 5.67
N GLU A 159 1.34 4.81 5.25
CA GLU A 159 0.94 5.98 4.46
C GLU A 159 0.89 5.67 2.95
N ASN A 160 1.36 4.50 2.52
CA ASN A 160 1.44 4.10 1.13
C ASN A 160 0.48 2.94 0.84
N ALA A 161 -0.22 2.99 -0.30
CA ALA A 161 -1.03 1.86 -0.78
C ALA A 161 -0.15 0.63 -1.02
N LEU A 162 1.04 0.84 -1.56
CA LEU A 162 2.04 -0.20 -1.84
C LEU A 162 3.40 0.22 -1.32
N TYR A 163 4.04 -0.62 -0.52
CA TYR A 163 5.37 -0.37 0.03
C TYR A 163 6.26 -1.61 -0.10
N SER A 164 7.18 -1.60 -1.07
CA SER A 164 8.23 -2.61 -1.24
C SER A 164 9.49 -2.18 -0.49
N PHE A 165 9.93 -3.00 0.47
CA PHE A 165 11.17 -2.75 1.22
C PHE A 165 12.37 -3.54 0.70
N GLY A 166 12.16 -4.62 -0.07
CA GLY A 166 13.21 -5.45 -0.64
C GLY A 166 13.86 -4.85 -1.88
N THR A 167 14.95 -5.47 -2.35
CA THR A 167 15.65 -5.05 -3.58
C THR A 167 15.41 -5.98 -4.76
N GLY A 168 14.57 -7.02 -4.59
CA GLY A 168 14.23 -7.95 -5.66
C GLY A 168 13.36 -7.33 -6.76
N ASP A 169 12.96 -8.15 -7.72
CA ASP A 169 12.10 -7.71 -8.81
C ASP A 169 10.66 -7.56 -8.31
N ASN A 170 10.00 -6.48 -8.71
CA ASN A 170 8.61 -6.17 -8.43
C ASN A 170 7.84 -6.22 -9.75
N VAL A 171 7.05 -7.26 -9.94
CA VAL A 171 6.25 -7.49 -11.14
C VAL A 171 4.84 -6.93 -10.91
N LEU A 172 4.39 -6.09 -11.84
CA LEU A 172 3.05 -5.54 -11.87
C LEU A 172 2.48 -5.60 -13.28
N GLU A 173 1.70 -6.64 -13.54
CA GLU A 173 1.08 -6.88 -14.84
C GLU A 173 -0.35 -6.32 -14.90
N ALA A 174 -0.77 -5.89 -16.09
CA ALA A 174 -2.17 -5.54 -16.33
C ALA A 174 -3.05 -6.79 -16.15
N PRO A 175 -4.20 -6.70 -15.44
CA PRO A 175 -4.94 -5.47 -15.14
C PRO A 175 -4.88 -5.05 -13.66
N TRP A 176 -3.82 -5.40 -12.91
CA TRP A 176 -3.66 -4.89 -11.54
C TRP A 176 -3.64 -3.38 -11.51
N GLN A 177 -4.25 -2.78 -10.50
CA GLN A 177 -4.33 -1.34 -10.28
C GLN A 177 -3.91 -1.01 -8.86
N VAL A 178 -2.85 -0.24 -8.72
CA VAL A 178 -2.38 0.32 -7.45
C VAL A 178 -2.70 1.81 -7.46
N THR A 179 -3.64 2.22 -6.61
CA THR A 179 -4.12 3.61 -6.52
C THR A 179 -3.66 4.26 -5.23
N GLY A 180 -2.87 5.32 -5.34
CA GLY A 180 -2.35 6.09 -4.20
C GLY A 180 -0.82 6.05 -4.11
N PRO A 181 -0.24 6.60 -3.02
CA PRO A 181 1.21 6.64 -2.86
C PRO A 181 1.82 5.24 -2.87
N ALA A 182 2.90 5.06 -3.64
CA ALA A 182 3.62 3.82 -3.76
C ALA A 182 5.13 4.01 -3.57
N VAL A 183 5.79 3.09 -2.87
CA VAL A 183 7.24 3.02 -2.74
C VAL A 183 7.72 1.70 -3.33
N ILE A 184 8.60 1.77 -4.33
CA ILE A 184 9.17 0.61 -5.01
C ILE A 184 10.69 0.69 -4.87
N ASN A 185 11.23 -0.07 -3.91
CA ASN A 185 12.66 -0.11 -3.65
C ASN A 185 13.41 -0.99 -4.66
N GLY A 186 12.87 -2.15 -5.00
CA GLY A 186 13.45 -3.07 -5.98
C GLY A 186 13.27 -2.63 -7.44
N LYS A 187 13.69 -3.49 -8.38
CA LYS A 187 13.48 -3.25 -9.82
C LYS A 187 11.99 -3.40 -10.13
N LEU A 188 11.40 -2.48 -10.88
CA LEU A 188 10.02 -2.54 -11.33
C LEU A 188 9.94 -3.15 -12.74
N GLU A 189 9.19 -4.23 -12.86
CA GLU A 189 8.76 -4.88 -14.09
C GLU A 189 7.28 -4.59 -14.29
N LEU A 190 7.00 -3.58 -15.11
CA LEU A 190 5.65 -3.05 -15.31
C LEU A 190 5.10 -3.52 -16.66
N CYS A 191 4.07 -4.35 -16.66
CA CYS A 191 3.42 -4.81 -17.89
C CYS A 191 4.42 -5.38 -18.92
N GLU A 192 5.35 -6.21 -18.46
CA GLU A 192 6.46 -6.74 -19.27
C GLU A 192 6.02 -7.92 -20.15
N ASP A 193 4.86 -8.53 -19.89
CA ASP A 193 4.25 -9.55 -20.77
C ASP A 193 3.83 -8.99 -22.15
N TRP A 194 3.70 -7.67 -22.26
CA TRP A 194 3.31 -7.00 -23.49
C TRP A 194 4.50 -6.78 -24.41
N ASP A 195 4.28 -6.91 -25.73
CA ASP A 195 5.33 -6.69 -26.72
C ASP A 195 5.93 -5.29 -26.55
N ARG A 196 7.26 -5.26 -26.39
CA ARG A 196 8.07 -4.03 -26.24
C ARG A 196 8.79 -3.63 -27.52
N VAL A 197 8.76 -4.46 -28.56
CA VAL A 197 9.70 -4.31 -29.67
C VAL A 197 9.17 -3.35 -30.73
N CYS A 198 9.81 -2.20 -30.84
CA CYS A 198 9.67 -1.31 -32.00
C CYS A 198 11.01 -0.72 -32.49
N ARG A 199 12.15 -1.39 -32.28
CA ARG A 199 13.48 -0.88 -32.67
C ARG A 199 13.72 0.59 -32.26
N PRO A 200 13.49 0.94 -30.99
CA PRO A 200 13.66 2.31 -30.52
C PRO A 200 15.12 2.75 -30.61
N TYR A 201 15.34 4.05 -30.79
CA TYR A 201 16.67 4.64 -30.65
C TYR A 201 16.95 4.97 -29.17
N GLY A 202 18.09 4.52 -28.65
CA GLY A 202 18.52 4.78 -27.27
C GLY A 202 19.70 5.74 -27.23
N GLY A 203 19.47 6.95 -26.73
CA GLY A 203 20.49 7.98 -26.63
C GLY A 203 19.97 9.39 -26.92
N TYR A 204 20.90 10.31 -27.09
CA TYR A 204 20.58 11.73 -27.32
C TYR A 204 20.50 12.00 -28.81
N ILE A 205 19.54 12.85 -29.21
CA ILE A 205 19.44 13.40 -30.55
C ILE A 205 19.47 14.92 -30.43
N ASP A 206 20.18 15.54 -31.34
CA ASP A 206 20.23 16.98 -31.46
C ASP A 206 20.31 17.45 -32.92
N GLU A 207 19.79 18.66 -33.16
CA GLU A 207 19.94 19.42 -34.40
C GLU A 207 19.59 18.59 -35.66
N LEU A 208 18.44 17.91 -35.59
CA LEU A 208 17.94 17.09 -36.69
C LEU A 208 17.37 18.01 -37.77
N ALA A 209 17.97 17.95 -38.96
CA ALA A 209 17.65 18.81 -40.09
C ALA A 209 17.34 18.01 -41.36
N ILE A 210 16.33 18.46 -42.09
CA ILE A 210 15.99 17.96 -43.44
C ILE A 210 16.18 19.10 -44.44
N TYR A 211 16.88 18.84 -45.53
CA TYR A 211 17.13 19.79 -46.60
C TYR A 211 16.44 19.38 -47.90
N ASP A 212 15.95 20.37 -48.65
CA ASP A 212 15.42 20.27 -50.02
C ASP A 212 16.54 20.19 -51.09
N ARG A 213 17.74 19.72 -50.70
CA ARG A 213 18.89 19.54 -51.59
C ARG A 213 19.90 18.53 -51.03
N ALA A 214 20.76 18.00 -51.89
CA ALA A 214 21.94 17.25 -51.48
C ALA A 214 23.03 18.23 -50.97
N LEU A 215 23.46 18.06 -49.73
CA LEU A 215 24.66 18.75 -49.23
C LEU A 215 25.90 18.09 -49.82
N ASN A 216 26.88 18.91 -50.24
CA ASN A 216 28.16 18.35 -50.68
C ASN A 216 29.07 18.02 -49.48
N GLY A 217 30.10 17.19 -49.72
CA GLY A 217 31.01 16.73 -48.67
C GLY A 217 31.74 17.85 -47.91
N TYR A 218 32.02 18.99 -48.55
CA TYR A 218 32.66 20.13 -47.86
C TYR A 218 31.70 20.81 -46.87
N GLU A 219 30.42 20.94 -47.22
CA GLU A 219 29.41 21.47 -46.30
C GLU A 219 29.25 20.56 -45.09
N ILE A 220 29.14 19.24 -45.33
CA ILE A 220 29.00 18.22 -44.29
C ILE A 220 30.22 18.21 -43.37
N PHE A 221 31.43 18.24 -43.94
CA PHE A 221 32.66 18.32 -43.17
C PHE A 221 32.75 19.60 -42.33
N SER A 222 32.34 20.74 -42.90
CA SER A 222 32.34 22.02 -42.19
C SER A 222 31.39 22.02 -40.99
N ILE A 223 30.19 21.46 -41.14
CA ILE A 223 29.22 21.31 -40.04
C ILE A 223 29.80 20.39 -38.95
N ALA A 224 30.37 19.24 -39.34
CA ALA A 224 30.96 18.29 -38.41
C ALA A 224 32.11 18.90 -37.59
N LEU A 225 32.99 19.67 -38.25
CA LEU A 225 34.18 20.26 -37.63
C LEU A 225 33.84 21.29 -36.55
N LEU A 226 32.71 22.01 -36.71
CA LEU A 226 32.26 22.99 -35.73
C LEU A 226 31.71 22.35 -34.45
N GLY A 227 31.29 21.09 -34.53
CA GLY A 227 30.74 20.35 -33.40
C GLY A 227 29.35 20.83 -32.95
N ASN A 228 28.83 20.19 -31.91
CA ASN A 228 27.47 20.42 -31.39
C ASN A 228 27.41 21.18 -30.04
N GLN A 229 28.52 21.79 -29.62
CA GLN A 229 28.65 22.34 -28.26
C GLN A 229 28.36 23.84 -28.17
N SER A 230 27.99 24.51 -29.26
CA SER A 230 27.76 25.97 -29.28
C SER A 230 26.63 26.35 -30.22
N ASN A 231 25.55 26.87 -29.63
CA ASN A 231 24.31 27.24 -30.31
C ASN A 231 24.54 28.29 -31.43
N SER A 232 25.35 29.31 -31.17
CA SER A 232 25.59 30.42 -32.12
C SER A 232 26.36 30.00 -33.37
N THR A 233 27.31 29.09 -33.25
CA THR A 233 28.15 28.63 -34.38
C THR A 233 27.41 27.64 -35.26
N LEU A 234 26.64 26.74 -34.65
CA LEU A 234 25.89 25.73 -35.38
C LEU A 234 24.71 26.33 -36.16
N SER A 235 23.96 27.26 -35.53
CA SER A 235 22.86 27.96 -36.18
C SER A 235 23.32 28.70 -37.45
N SER A 236 24.45 29.41 -37.39
CA SER A 236 25.00 30.12 -38.57
C SER A 236 25.46 29.21 -39.71
N THR A 237 25.74 27.93 -39.43
CA THR A 237 26.26 26.97 -40.41
C THR A 237 25.14 26.09 -40.99
N LEU A 238 24.15 25.73 -40.17
CA LEU A 238 22.95 25.02 -40.60
C LEU A 238 21.95 25.95 -41.31
N SER A 239 21.95 27.25 -41.02
CA SER A 239 21.09 28.26 -41.67
C SER A 239 21.44 28.55 -43.13
N ARG A 240 22.13 27.64 -43.83
CA ARG A 240 22.38 27.75 -45.27
C ARG A 240 21.07 27.50 -46.03
N SER A 241 20.97 28.08 -47.22
CA SER A 241 19.80 27.92 -48.12
C SER A 241 19.43 26.44 -48.30
N GLY A 242 18.14 26.13 -48.22
CA GLY A 242 17.58 24.82 -48.54
C GLY A 242 17.22 23.93 -47.35
N ILE A 243 17.29 24.40 -46.10
CA ILE A 243 16.72 23.65 -44.96
C ILE A 243 15.19 23.75 -44.98
N ARG A 244 14.52 22.60 -44.92
CA ARG A 244 13.06 22.46 -44.93
C ARG A 244 12.49 22.43 -43.52
N HIS A 245 13.08 21.58 -42.68
CA HIS A 245 12.66 21.36 -41.29
C HIS A 245 13.90 21.24 -40.40
N TRP A 246 13.82 21.78 -39.18
CA TRP A 246 14.95 21.80 -38.25
C TRP A 246 14.50 21.69 -36.78
N TRP A 247 14.64 20.49 -36.20
CA TRP A 247 14.38 20.24 -34.79
C TRP A 247 15.66 20.34 -33.98
N ARG A 248 15.72 21.39 -33.18
CA ARG A 248 16.89 21.74 -32.38
C ARG A 248 16.89 21.12 -30.99
N PHE A 249 15.75 20.58 -30.55
CA PHE A 249 15.58 20.03 -29.20
C PHE A 249 16.04 20.96 -28.07
N ASN A 250 15.92 22.27 -28.31
CA ASN A 250 16.41 23.33 -27.43
C ASN A 250 15.33 23.85 -26.48
N GLU A 251 14.39 23.00 -26.10
CA GLU A 251 13.33 23.35 -25.16
C GLU A 251 13.93 23.70 -23.79
N SER A 252 13.37 24.72 -23.14
CA SER A 252 13.86 25.18 -21.84
C SER A 252 13.49 24.26 -20.68
N ASP A 253 12.49 23.40 -20.87
CA ASP A 253 11.86 22.59 -19.83
C ASP A 253 11.87 21.10 -20.21
N SER A 254 12.25 20.26 -19.24
CA SER A 254 12.20 18.80 -19.36
C SER A 254 10.78 18.24 -19.44
N ASP A 255 9.78 19.06 -19.14
CA ASP A 255 8.35 18.69 -19.18
C ASP A 255 7.67 19.06 -20.49
N SER A 256 8.39 19.70 -21.42
CA SER A 256 7.85 20.06 -22.74
C SER A 256 7.16 18.88 -23.41
N VAL A 257 6.02 19.15 -24.05
CA VAL A 257 5.27 18.19 -24.86
C VAL A 257 5.46 18.42 -26.37
N THR A 258 6.14 19.50 -26.73
CA THR A 258 6.33 19.94 -28.13
C THR A 258 7.81 19.99 -28.47
N ALA A 259 8.19 19.36 -29.58
CA ALA A 259 9.51 19.48 -30.19
C ALA A 259 9.44 20.58 -31.27
N ALA A 260 10.08 21.72 -31.05
CA ALA A 260 9.93 22.86 -31.94
C ALA A 260 10.71 22.68 -33.26
N ASP A 261 10.04 22.92 -34.40
CA ASP A 261 10.70 23.09 -35.70
C ASP A 261 11.05 24.57 -35.89
N SER A 262 12.34 24.86 -35.94
CA SER A 262 12.88 26.21 -35.98
C SER A 262 12.79 26.87 -37.36
N VAL A 263 12.43 26.14 -38.43
CA VAL A 263 12.36 26.69 -39.80
C VAL A 263 11.04 26.40 -40.50
N GLY A 264 10.62 25.13 -40.54
CA GLY A 264 9.51 24.70 -41.39
C GLY A 264 8.13 24.77 -40.74
N GLY A 265 8.06 25.16 -39.46
CA GLY A 265 6.82 25.23 -38.68
C GLY A 265 6.17 23.88 -38.35
N ARG A 266 6.84 22.76 -38.64
CA ARG A 266 6.36 21.41 -38.36
C ARG A 266 6.80 20.93 -36.99
N ASN A 267 6.18 21.48 -35.96
CA ASN A 267 6.44 21.04 -34.59
C ASN A 267 6.06 19.56 -34.41
N GLY A 268 6.89 18.84 -33.67
CA GLY A 268 6.63 17.47 -33.24
C GLY A 268 5.97 17.42 -31.86
N THR A 269 5.46 16.25 -31.49
CA THR A 269 4.94 15.96 -30.15
C THR A 269 5.80 14.91 -29.47
N TYR A 270 6.27 15.21 -28.27
CA TYR A 270 7.00 14.27 -27.42
C TYR A 270 6.05 13.20 -26.86
N LYS A 271 6.46 11.93 -26.97
CA LYS A 271 5.69 10.77 -26.49
C LYS A 271 6.63 9.70 -25.92
N GLY A 272 6.08 8.78 -25.12
CA GLY A 272 6.85 7.69 -24.51
C GLY A 272 7.92 8.17 -23.53
N GLY A 273 8.98 7.39 -23.40
CA GLY A 273 10.13 7.69 -22.53
C GLY A 273 11.09 8.71 -23.15
N VAL A 274 10.72 9.99 -23.06
CA VAL A 274 11.50 11.10 -23.61
C VAL A 274 11.80 12.15 -22.55
N TYR A 275 13.03 12.66 -22.58
CA TYR A 275 13.51 13.71 -21.67
C TYR A 275 14.13 14.86 -22.49
N PRO A 276 13.34 15.91 -22.84
CA PRO A 276 13.80 17.04 -23.62
C PRO A 276 14.64 18.04 -22.81
N GLY A 277 15.31 18.96 -23.51
CA GLY A 277 15.92 20.15 -22.92
C GLY A 277 17.20 19.91 -22.11
N ILE A 278 17.89 18.78 -22.33
CA ILE A 278 19.11 18.41 -21.62
C ILE A 278 20.26 19.30 -22.08
N ASP A 279 20.92 20.00 -21.16
CA ASP A 279 22.06 20.86 -21.49
C ASP A 279 23.27 20.03 -21.94
N VAL A 280 23.78 20.35 -23.14
CA VAL A 280 24.96 19.70 -23.74
C VAL A 280 26.15 20.66 -23.87
N GLY A 281 26.04 21.87 -23.31
CA GLY A 281 27.06 22.90 -23.28
C GLY A 281 26.82 24.05 -24.27
N GLY A 282 27.42 25.22 -23.98
CA GLY A 282 27.43 26.41 -24.85
C GLY A 282 26.04 26.93 -25.26
N GLY A 283 25.06 26.78 -24.36
CA GLY A 283 23.68 27.21 -24.59
C GLY A 283 22.92 26.36 -25.61
N ASN A 284 23.41 25.14 -25.89
CA ASN A 284 22.74 24.14 -26.71
C ASN A 284 22.17 23.03 -25.82
N LYS A 285 21.11 22.38 -26.30
CA LYS A 285 20.43 21.30 -25.56
C LYS A 285 20.06 20.18 -26.52
N ALA A 286 19.75 19.01 -25.98
CA ALA A 286 19.35 17.83 -26.74
C ALA A 286 18.13 17.17 -26.11
N VAL A 287 17.54 16.24 -26.85
CA VAL A 287 16.54 15.31 -26.32
C VAL A 287 17.17 13.95 -26.05
N LEU A 288 16.89 13.34 -24.90
CA LEU A 288 17.17 11.93 -24.63
C LEU A 288 15.95 11.08 -24.99
N LEU A 289 16.19 10.06 -25.79
CA LEU A 289 15.27 8.96 -26.02
C LEU A 289 15.73 7.75 -25.20
N ASP A 290 14.83 7.17 -24.42
CA ASP A 290 15.15 6.15 -23.42
C ASP A 290 15.54 4.78 -23.99
N GLY A 291 15.40 4.60 -25.31
CA GLY A 291 15.69 3.32 -25.97
C GLY A 291 14.63 2.25 -25.73
N VAL A 292 13.45 2.60 -25.24
CA VAL A 292 12.32 1.68 -25.02
C VAL A 292 11.07 2.18 -25.74
N SER A 293 10.64 3.42 -25.48
CA SER A 293 9.40 3.99 -26.04
C SER A 293 9.50 5.45 -26.47
N GLY A 294 10.62 6.10 -26.13
CA GLY A 294 10.87 7.52 -26.42
C GLY A 294 10.80 7.84 -27.91
N ARG A 295 9.96 8.82 -28.25
CA ARG A 295 9.80 9.29 -29.62
C ARG A 295 9.28 10.72 -29.73
N VAL A 296 9.44 11.26 -30.94
CA VAL A 296 8.80 12.49 -31.38
C VAL A 296 7.92 12.16 -32.57
N ASP A 297 6.61 12.38 -32.42
CA ASP A 297 5.63 12.25 -33.50
C ASP A 297 5.62 13.55 -34.32
N LEU A 298 5.99 13.48 -35.59
CA LEU A 298 6.05 14.62 -36.51
C LEU A 298 4.83 14.70 -37.44
N GLY A 299 3.85 13.80 -37.27
CA GLY A 299 2.66 13.71 -38.09
C GLY A 299 2.94 13.25 -39.52
N ASP A 300 2.01 13.57 -40.42
CA ASP A 300 2.11 13.23 -41.83
C ASP A 300 2.95 14.28 -42.59
N PHE A 301 4.18 13.90 -42.98
CA PHE A 301 5.00 14.63 -43.95
C PHE A 301 6.04 13.76 -44.64
N ASP A 302 6.27 13.98 -45.94
CA ASP A 302 7.27 13.24 -46.68
C ASP A 302 8.53 14.06 -46.95
N LEU A 303 9.56 13.37 -47.43
CA LEU A 303 10.73 14.00 -48.06
C LEU A 303 10.28 14.87 -49.26
N PRO A 304 11.14 15.79 -49.72
CA PRO A 304 10.80 16.70 -50.82
C PRO A 304 10.40 15.93 -52.09
N ASP A 305 9.34 16.39 -52.75
CA ASP A 305 8.81 15.75 -53.97
C ASP A 305 9.84 15.91 -55.10
N HIS A 306 10.66 14.89 -55.30
CA HIS A 306 11.57 14.68 -56.44
C HIS A 306 12.56 15.83 -56.72
N ASN A 307 13.73 15.88 -56.05
CA ASN A 307 15.06 16.22 -56.63
C ASN A 307 16.05 16.61 -55.53
N ASP A 308 16.65 15.60 -54.92
CA ASP A 308 17.66 15.73 -53.89
C ASP A 308 17.13 16.01 -52.48
N PHE A 309 17.77 15.38 -51.49
CA PHE A 309 17.52 15.69 -50.10
C PHE A 309 18.76 15.39 -49.24
N THR A 310 18.78 15.99 -48.06
CA THR A 310 19.71 15.62 -47.00
C THR A 310 18.97 15.48 -45.67
N ILE A 311 19.28 14.42 -44.93
CA ILE A 311 18.90 14.27 -43.53
C ILE A 311 20.20 14.30 -42.72
N ALA A 312 20.30 15.22 -41.77
CA ALA A 312 21.47 15.37 -40.90
C ALA A 312 21.02 15.38 -39.44
N ALA A 313 21.79 14.75 -38.55
CA ALA A 313 21.55 14.79 -37.11
C ALA A 313 22.85 14.61 -36.32
N TRP A 314 22.93 15.27 -35.17
CA TRP A 314 23.87 14.91 -34.12
C TRP A 314 23.24 13.88 -33.21
N VAL A 315 23.94 12.78 -32.97
CA VAL A 315 23.41 11.70 -32.14
C VAL A 315 24.46 11.16 -31.17
N LEU A 316 24.08 10.93 -29.92
CA LEU A 316 24.91 10.32 -28.88
C LEU A 316 24.24 9.03 -28.42
N PRO A 317 24.51 7.91 -29.11
CA PRO A 317 23.87 6.65 -28.78
C PRO A 317 24.44 6.10 -27.47
N THR A 318 23.57 5.73 -26.53
CA THR A 318 23.95 5.12 -25.24
C THR A 318 23.87 3.59 -25.29
N ASN A 319 22.97 3.05 -26.11
CA ASN A 319 22.84 1.62 -26.39
C ASN A 319 22.45 1.39 -27.85
N LEU A 320 23.19 0.51 -28.55
CA LEU A 320 22.95 0.12 -29.94
C LEU A 320 22.92 -1.41 -30.11
N LYS A 321 22.55 -2.13 -29.05
CA LYS A 321 22.46 -3.59 -29.02
C LYS A 321 21.04 -4.01 -28.60
N GLY A 322 20.76 -5.32 -28.69
CA GLY A 322 19.43 -5.87 -28.38
C GLY A 322 18.36 -5.19 -29.24
N ASP A 323 17.32 -4.68 -28.59
CA ASP A 323 16.22 -4.00 -29.27
C ASP A 323 16.64 -2.70 -29.97
N ASN A 324 17.74 -2.07 -29.54
CA ASN A 324 18.29 -0.85 -30.15
C ASN A 324 19.24 -1.13 -31.33
N ALA A 325 19.48 -2.40 -31.70
CA ALA A 325 20.40 -2.79 -32.78
C ALA A 325 20.06 -2.19 -34.16
N TYR A 326 18.80 -1.76 -34.30
CA TYR A 326 18.22 -1.22 -35.52
C TYR A 326 17.45 0.10 -35.25
N GLY A 327 17.94 0.86 -34.27
CA GLY A 327 17.35 2.12 -33.82
C GLY A 327 17.12 3.13 -34.95
N ARG A 328 16.01 3.85 -34.85
CA ARG A 328 15.58 4.85 -35.82
C ARG A 328 15.90 6.24 -35.31
N ILE A 329 16.80 6.93 -36.00
CA ILE A 329 17.07 8.34 -35.72
C ILE A 329 15.88 9.15 -36.23
N ILE A 330 15.49 8.95 -37.49
CA ILE A 330 14.23 9.43 -38.07
C ILE A 330 13.75 8.46 -39.14
N ALA A 331 12.44 8.21 -39.19
CA ALA A 331 11.85 7.31 -40.19
C ALA A 331 10.42 7.73 -40.53
N ARG A 332 9.98 7.28 -41.72
CA ARG A 332 8.59 7.30 -42.16
C ARG A 332 8.21 5.90 -42.60
N GLY A 333 7.05 5.40 -42.16
CA GLY A 333 6.63 4.03 -42.44
C GLY A 333 5.21 3.72 -42.01
N ASN A 334 4.72 2.57 -42.46
CA ASN A 334 3.36 2.11 -42.23
C ASN A 334 3.25 0.99 -41.17
N GLY A 335 4.22 0.96 -40.25
CA GLY A 335 4.25 -0.01 -39.16
C GLY A 335 5.65 -0.28 -38.62
N VAL A 336 5.76 -1.31 -37.79
CA VAL A 336 6.94 -1.56 -36.94
C VAL A 336 7.94 -2.54 -37.57
N GLY A 337 7.52 -3.28 -38.60
CA GLY A 337 8.32 -4.26 -39.32
C GLY A 337 9.57 -3.67 -39.97
N TRP A 338 10.59 -4.51 -40.19
CA TRP A 338 11.85 -4.03 -40.79
C TRP A 338 11.60 -3.48 -42.17
N SER A 339 10.62 -3.99 -42.90
CA SER A 339 10.30 -3.62 -44.29
C SER A 339 9.39 -2.41 -44.44
N ASN A 340 8.85 -1.87 -43.35
CA ASN A 340 7.67 -0.98 -43.38
C ASN A 340 8.03 0.51 -43.53
N ASN A 341 9.31 0.85 -43.46
CA ASN A 341 9.76 2.24 -43.63
C ASN A 341 9.99 2.56 -45.11
N PHE A 342 9.37 3.63 -45.60
CA PHE A 342 9.59 4.18 -46.94
C PHE A 342 10.96 4.85 -47.04
N TRP A 343 11.36 5.55 -45.99
CA TRP A 343 12.72 6.08 -45.84
C TRP A 343 13.10 6.12 -44.36
N MET A 344 14.40 6.10 -44.10
CA MET A 344 14.93 6.07 -42.73
C MET A 344 16.39 6.50 -42.72
N LEU A 345 16.74 7.28 -41.69
CA LEU A 345 18.09 7.38 -41.16
C LEU A 345 18.10 6.71 -39.79
N GLY A 346 19.05 5.81 -39.57
CA GLY A 346 19.15 5.08 -38.31
C GLY A 346 20.47 4.36 -38.14
N ASN A 347 20.44 3.25 -37.40
CA ASN A 347 21.60 2.40 -37.19
C ASN A 347 21.36 0.95 -37.61
N TYR A 348 22.45 0.24 -37.93
CA TYR A 348 22.43 -1.16 -38.32
C TYR A 348 23.57 -1.92 -37.64
N LEU A 349 23.23 -2.97 -36.89
CA LEU A 349 24.21 -3.86 -36.26
C LEU A 349 24.72 -4.89 -37.28
N SER A 350 26.02 -4.87 -37.56
CA SER A 350 26.71 -5.88 -38.38
C SER A 350 27.85 -6.50 -37.59
N GLY A 351 27.68 -7.77 -37.22
CA GLY A 351 28.58 -8.43 -36.26
C GLY A 351 28.51 -7.75 -34.89
N SER A 352 29.64 -7.26 -34.39
CA SER A 352 29.73 -6.55 -33.10
C SER A 352 29.73 -5.02 -33.22
N LYS A 353 29.63 -4.50 -34.45
CA LYS A 353 29.79 -3.08 -34.77
C LYS A 353 28.48 -2.52 -35.31
N THR A 354 28.14 -1.31 -34.92
CA THR A 354 26.92 -0.64 -35.38
C THR A 354 27.29 0.52 -36.30
N PHE A 355 26.66 0.59 -37.48
CA PHE A 355 26.95 1.59 -38.50
C PHE A 355 25.73 2.48 -38.75
N PRO A 356 25.93 3.70 -39.28
CA PRO A 356 24.87 4.47 -39.89
C PRO A 356 24.12 3.66 -40.93
N PHE A 357 22.80 3.83 -40.98
CA PHE A 357 21.93 3.11 -41.90
C PHE A 357 21.01 4.10 -42.61
N GLY A 358 20.89 3.92 -43.91
CA GLY A 358 20.00 4.67 -44.77
C GLY A 358 19.07 3.73 -45.51
N ARG A 359 17.78 4.09 -45.57
CA ARG A 359 16.82 3.46 -46.45
C ARG A 359 16.12 4.48 -47.33
N VAL A 360 15.84 4.06 -48.56
CA VAL A 360 14.83 4.69 -49.42
C VAL A 360 14.11 3.66 -50.28
N ILE A 361 12.79 3.79 -50.42
CA ILE A 361 11.98 3.07 -51.41
C ILE A 361 11.81 3.97 -52.64
N THR A 362 12.18 3.42 -53.79
CA THR A 362 12.03 4.09 -55.08
C THR A 362 10.99 3.39 -55.94
N THR A 363 10.61 4.00 -57.04
CA THR A 363 9.71 3.41 -58.05
C THR A 363 10.26 2.13 -58.69
N THR A 364 11.55 1.84 -58.51
CA THR A 364 12.18 0.62 -59.04
C THR A 364 12.31 -0.46 -57.98
N THR A 365 12.86 -0.11 -56.81
CA THR A 365 13.15 -1.06 -55.73
C THR A 365 13.40 -0.35 -54.40
N ARG A 366 13.55 -1.14 -53.34
CA ARG A 366 13.98 -0.72 -52.00
C ARG A 366 15.49 -0.80 -51.89
N TYR A 367 16.10 0.25 -51.32
CA TYR A 367 17.53 0.33 -51.04
C TYR A 367 17.76 0.43 -49.53
N ASP A 368 18.41 -0.60 -48.98
CA ASP A 368 18.83 -0.68 -47.58
C ASP A 368 20.37 -0.64 -47.55
N LYS A 369 20.94 0.45 -47.04
CA LYS A 369 22.37 0.71 -47.15
C LYS A 369 23.00 1.04 -45.80
N TYR A 370 24.15 0.43 -45.56
CA TYR A 370 25.05 0.75 -44.45
C TYR A 370 26.50 0.63 -44.96
N PRO A 371 27.42 1.46 -44.47
CA PRO A 371 28.81 1.44 -44.91
C PRO A 371 29.58 0.26 -44.28
N LYS A 372 30.74 -0.08 -44.87
CA LYS A 372 31.67 -1.08 -44.30
C LYS A 372 32.64 -0.50 -43.26
N SER A 373 32.61 0.81 -43.04
CA SER A 373 33.49 1.53 -42.12
C SER A 373 32.77 2.74 -41.50
N GLY A 374 33.37 3.37 -40.49
CA GLY A 374 32.77 4.53 -39.81
C GLY A 374 31.62 4.15 -38.88
N GLU A 375 31.86 3.17 -38.02
CA GLU A 375 30.92 2.75 -36.96
C GLU A 375 30.56 3.90 -36.01
N PHE A 376 29.40 3.76 -35.37
CA PHE A 376 29.03 4.60 -34.25
C PHE A 376 29.99 4.40 -33.09
N ILE A 377 30.38 5.51 -32.47
CA ILE A 377 31.05 5.48 -31.17
C ILE A 377 29.97 5.73 -30.11
N THR A 378 29.61 4.70 -29.36
CA THR A 378 28.65 4.80 -28.25
C THR A 378 29.18 5.70 -27.14
N ASN A 379 28.31 6.48 -26.51
CA ASN A 379 28.64 7.49 -25.50
C ASN A 379 29.47 8.68 -26.02
N TYR A 380 29.52 8.88 -27.34
CA TYR A 380 30.13 10.04 -27.97
C TYR A 380 29.18 10.63 -29.02
N TRP A 381 29.26 11.94 -29.26
CA TRP A 381 28.52 12.59 -30.33
C TRP A 381 29.03 12.09 -31.69
N ASN A 382 28.09 11.68 -32.53
CA ASN A 382 28.31 11.31 -33.93
C ASN A 382 27.48 12.25 -34.81
N PHE A 383 28.10 12.86 -35.82
CA PHE A 383 27.36 13.62 -36.83
C PHE A 383 27.08 12.74 -38.04
N VAL A 384 25.82 12.37 -38.21
CA VAL A 384 25.39 11.41 -39.23
C VAL A 384 24.60 12.13 -40.31
N VAL A 385 24.92 11.86 -41.56
CA VAL A 385 24.24 12.49 -42.70
C VAL A 385 23.91 11.45 -43.75
N LEU A 386 22.68 11.49 -44.24
CA LEU A 386 22.22 10.80 -45.42
C LEU A 386 21.92 11.81 -46.52
N THR A 387 22.53 11.67 -47.70
CA THR A 387 22.21 12.50 -48.88
C THR A 387 21.71 11.64 -50.02
N PHE A 388 20.77 12.17 -50.79
CA PHE A 388 20.37 11.64 -52.08
C PHE A 388 20.46 12.76 -53.11
N ASP A 389 21.20 12.54 -54.19
CA ASP A 389 21.28 13.39 -55.38
C ASP A 389 20.58 12.63 -56.51
N ALA A 390 19.41 13.11 -56.91
CA ALA A 390 18.56 12.50 -57.92
C ALA A 390 19.13 12.67 -59.33
N ASP A 391 19.84 13.77 -59.60
CA ASP A 391 20.47 14.03 -60.90
C ASP A 391 21.61 13.02 -61.16
N GLN A 392 22.33 12.63 -60.12
CA GLN A 392 23.43 11.66 -60.17
C GLN A 392 23.01 10.24 -59.79
N ASN A 393 21.76 10.04 -59.34
CA ASN A 393 21.29 8.79 -58.73
C ASN A 393 22.18 8.34 -57.56
N GLU A 394 22.71 9.28 -56.78
CA GLU A 394 23.75 9.03 -55.79
C GLU A 394 23.21 9.11 -54.36
N PHE A 395 23.33 8.01 -53.63
CA PHE A 395 22.92 7.89 -52.24
C PHE A 395 24.16 7.72 -51.37
N LYS A 396 24.42 8.63 -50.42
CA LYS A 396 25.64 8.63 -49.61
C LYS A 396 25.34 8.67 -48.13
N LEU A 397 26.19 7.98 -47.36
CA LEU A 397 26.20 8.07 -45.90
C LEU A 397 27.51 8.66 -45.42
N TYR A 398 27.41 9.63 -44.51
CA TYR A 398 28.53 10.26 -43.84
C TYR A 398 28.46 9.99 -42.34
N ASN A 399 29.63 9.90 -41.71
CA ASN A 399 29.75 9.88 -40.26
C ASN A 399 30.95 10.70 -39.82
N ASN A 400 30.71 11.68 -38.95
CA ASN A 400 31.68 12.65 -38.42
C ASN A 400 32.36 13.45 -39.53
N GLY A 401 31.59 13.91 -40.51
CA GLY A 401 32.06 14.79 -41.58
C GLY A 401 32.71 14.09 -42.77
N TYR A 402 32.90 12.77 -42.71
CA TYR A 402 33.53 11.99 -43.77
C TYR A 402 32.53 11.06 -44.46
N GLU A 403 32.60 11.00 -45.79
CA GLU A 403 31.87 10.01 -46.58
C GLU A 403 32.35 8.61 -46.18
N ARG A 404 31.39 7.72 -45.89
CA ARG A 404 31.70 6.34 -45.50
C ARG A 404 31.48 5.35 -46.63
N ASP A 405 30.46 5.60 -47.44
CA ASP A 405 30.17 4.81 -48.64
C ASP A 405 29.14 5.56 -49.52
N SER A 406 29.06 5.16 -50.78
CA SER A 406 28.16 5.72 -51.79
C SER A 406 27.56 4.61 -52.65
N TRP A 407 26.31 4.79 -53.07
CA TRP A 407 25.60 3.81 -53.89
C TRP A 407 24.77 4.49 -54.97
N THR A 408 24.69 3.83 -56.12
CA THR A 408 23.73 4.21 -57.17
C THR A 408 22.33 3.71 -56.80
N VAL A 409 21.37 4.62 -56.75
CA VAL A 409 19.95 4.37 -56.44
C VAL A 409 19.10 4.80 -57.62
N TYR A 410 18.46 3.85 -58.30
CA TYR A 410 17.69 4.10 -59.51
C TYR A 410 16.23 4.41 -59.22
N GLY A 411 15.64 5.24 -60.08
CA GLY A 411 14.24 5.62 -59.98
C GLY A 411 14.02 6.78 -59.03
N THR A 412 12.75 7.13 -58.87
CA THR A 412 12.33 8.26 -58.04
C THR A 412 11.91 7.76 -56.67
N VAL A 413 12.22 8.49 -55.60
CA VAL A 413 11.68 8.21 -54.26
C VAL A 413 10.17 8.17 -54.33
N VAL A 414 9.56 7.13 -53.76
CA VAL A 414 8.10 6.96 -53.79
C VAL A 414 7.50 7.87 -52.71
N PRO A 415 6.65 8.85 -53.09
CA PRO A 415 5.87 9.56 -52.10
C PRO A 415 4.87 8.59 -51.46
N SER A 416 4.71 8.71 -50.16
CA SER A 416 3.93 7.79 -49.34
C SER A 416 2.89 8.59 -48.59
N ALA A 417 1.70 8.81 -49.15
CA ALA A 417 0.67 9.61 -48.46
C ALA A 417 0.05 8.84 -47.28
N ASN A 418 -0.41 9.56 -46.23
CA ASN A 418 -1.11 9.01 -45.07
C ASN A 418 -0.26 8.11 -44.15
N HIS A 419 1.03 8.37 -44.04
CA HIS A 419 1.93 7.68 -43.11
C HIS A 419 2.55 8.66 -42.13
N LEU A 420 2.84 8.18 -40.92
CA LEU A 420 3.49 9.02 -39.91
C LEU A 420 4.99 9.12 -40.16
N THR A 421 5.57 10.22 -39.73
CA THR A 421 7.03 10.41 -39.65
C THR A 421 7.40 10.71 -38.21
N TRP A 422 8.53 10.18 -37.78
CA TRP A 422 8.90 10.22 -36.37
C TRP A 422 10.39 10.15 -36.16
N ILE A 423 10.81 10.61 -34.98
CA ILE A 423 12.17 10.56 -34.47
C ILE A 423 12.18 9.59 -33.30
N GLY A 424 13.10 8.63 -33.29
CA GLY A 424 13.10 7.59 -32.27
C GLY A 424 12.14 6.45 -32.57
N ASP A 425 11.36 6.05 -31.57
CA ASP A 425 10.39 4.97 -31.72
C ASP A 425 9.21 5.34 -32.65
N ASN A 426 8.57 4.35 -33.30
CA ASN A 426 7.48 4.61 -34.26
C ASN A 426 6.16 4.88 -33.53
N PRO A 427 5.45 6.00 -33.71
CA PRO A 427 4.11 6.21 -33.19
C PRO A 427 3.10 5.12 -33.60
N PRO A 428 2.33 4.57 -32.65
CA PRO A 428 2.23 5.01 -31.26
C PRO A 428 3.18 4.31 -30.26
N GLY A 429 4.25 3.72 -30.74
CA GLY A 429 5.19 2.89 -30.01
C GLY A 429 4.78 1.41 -30.07
N PRO A 430 5.46 0.53 -29.33
CA PRO A 430 5.01 -0.85 -29.17
C PRO A 430 3.66 -0.93 -28.47
N ALA A 431 2.99 -2.07 -28.56
CA ALA A 431 1.64 -2.26 -28.03
C ALA A 431 1.55 -1.90 -26.54
N ARG A 432 2.58 -2.25 -25.75
CA ARG A 432 2.72 -1.82 -24.34
C ARG A 432 2.63 -0.30 -24.18
N SER A 433 3.42 0.45 -24.95
CA SER A 433 3.45 1.91 -24.88
C SER A 433 2.11 2.54 -25.23
N ARG A 434 1.49 2.07 -26.32
CA ARG A 434 0.16 2.55 -26.71
C ARG A 434 -0.89 2.22 -25.65
N MET A 435 -0.84 1.02 -25.06
CA MET A 435 -1.73 0.65 -23.96
C MET A 435 -1.60 1.61 -22.78
N LEU A 436 -0.38 1.83 -22.28
CA LEU A 436 -0.15 2.69 -21.10
C LEU A 436 -0.58 4.15 -21.36
N GLU A 437 -0.22 4.72 -22.51
CA GLU A 437 -0.62 6.08 -22.90
C GLU A 437 -2.14 6.24 -23.06
N ASP A 438 -2.82 5.19 -23.54
CA ASP A 438 -4.27 5.19 -23.72
C ASP A 438 -5.03 4.96 -22.41
N LEU A 439 -4.46 4.22 -21.46
CA LEU A 439 -4.98 4.14 -20.08
C LEU A 439 -4.94 5.52 -19.39
N LEU A 440 -3.84 6.25 -19.53
CA LEU A 440 -3.75 7.64 -19.07
C LEU A 440 -4.79 8.54 -19.75
N ARG A 441 -5.02 8.36 -21.06
CA ARG A 441 -6.05 9.12 -21.79
C ARG A 441 -7.45 8.86 -21.25
N LEU A 442 -7.80 7.61 -20.91
CA LEU A 442 -9.10 7.28 -20.29
C LEU A 442 -9.25 7.96 -18.93
N ALA A 443 -8.22 7.90 -18.09
CA ALA A 443 -8.22 8.54 -16.77
C ALA A 443 -8.44 10.05 -16.90
N ASN A 444 -7.70 10.72 -17.80
CA ASN A 444 -7.82 12.16 -18.03
C ASN A 444 -9.17 12.57 -18.65
N ALA A 445 -9.82 11.69 -19.39
CA ALA A 445 -11.16 11.90 -19.94
C ALA A 445 -12.29 11.68 -18.92
N GLY A 446 -11.99 11.16 -17.73
CA GLY A 446 -12.99 10.80 -16.72
C GLY A 446 -13.76 9.53 -17.06
N GLU A 447 -13.24 8.68 -17.97
CA GLU A 447 -13.87 7.43 -18.40
C GLU A 447 -13.49 6.24 -17.49
N GLY A 448 -12.81 6.51 -16.38
CA GLY A 448 -12.31 5.54 -15.43
C GLY A 448 -10.78 5.45 -15.43
N ASP A 449 -10.20 5.25 -14.25
CA ASP A 449 -8.76 5.00 -14.11
C ASP A 449 -8.51 3.49 -14.02
N TYR A 450 -7.78 2.98 -15.01
CA TYR A 450 -7.40 1.58 -15.16
C TYR A 450 -5.88 1.43 -15.28
N ARG A 451 -5.12 2.49 -14.96
CA ARG A 451 -3.65 2.45 -14.98
C ARG A 451 -3.13 1.47 -13.95
N PRO A 452 -2.03 0.75 -14.21
CA PRO A 452 -1.48 -0.17 -13.22
C PRO A 452 -0.95 0.52 -11.97
N LEU A 453 -0.42 1.73 -12.13
CA LEU A 453 -0.01 2.62 -11.05
C LEU A 453 -0.61 4.00 -11.29
N SER A 454 -1.12 4.62 -10.23
CA SER A 454 -1.56 6.01 -10.23
C SER A 454 -1.27 6.70 -8.90
N GLY A 455 -0.91 7.98 -8.95
CA GLY A 455 -0.56 8.80 -7.79
C GLY A 455 0.94 9.08 -7.68
N ASP A 456 1.40 9.29 -6.45
CA ASP A 456 2.81 9.53 -6.13
C ASP A 456 3.59 8.21 -6.10
N VAL A 457 4.71 8.13 -6.81
CA VAL A 457 5.56 6.95 -6.84
C VAL A 457 6.99 7.33 -6.48
N THR A 458 7.49 6.76 -5.39
CA THR A 458 8.92 6.80 -5.06
C THR A 458 9.60 5.57 -5.65
N LEU A 459 10.52 5.80 -6.59
CA LEU A 459 11.22 4.76 -7.34
C LEU A 459 12.73 4.84 -7.06
N SER A 460 13.32 3.73 -6.61
CA SER A 460 14.76 3.67 -6.33
C SER A 460 15.59 3.78 -7.61
N ASN A 461 16.41 4.82 -7.71
CA ASN A 461 17.28 5.04 -8.87
C ASN A 461 18.47 4.07 -8.99
N GLY A 462 18.83 3.37 -7.91
CA GLY A 462 19.89 2.36 -7.91
C GLY A 462 19.45 1.03 -8.53
N ASN A 463 18.14 0.73 -8.48
CA ASN A 463 17.57 -0.53 -8.94
C ASN A 463 16.75 -0.39 -10.22
N ASN A 464 16.41 0.85 -10.63
CA ASN A 464 15.59 1.12 -11.80
C ASN A 464 16.29 2.04 -12.79
N PRO A 465 16.27 1.74 -14.10
CA PRO A 465 16.77 2.65 -15.12
C PRO A 465 15.84 3.87 -15.27
N LEU A 466 16.38 4.97 -15.80
CA LEU A 466 15.60 6.19 -16.08
C LEU A 466 14.42 5.93 -17.02
N SER A 467 14.51 4.95 -17.94
CA SER A 467 13.42 4.55 -18.83
C SER A 467 12.16 4.10 -18.06
N THR A 468 12.32 3.41 -16.93
CA THR A 468 11.22 3.03 -16.05
C THR A 468 10.57 4.26 -15.42
N ALA A 469 11.36 5.19 -14.89
CA ALA A 469 10.84 6.45 -14.33
C ALA A 469 10.10 7.28 -15.38
N LEU A 470 10.63 7.37 -16.61
CA LEU A 470 9.99 8.08 -17.71
C LEU A 470 8.70 7.38 -18.17
N THR A 471 8.64 6.05 -18.13
CA THR A 471 7.39 5.30 -18.38
C THR A 471 6.31 5.72 -17.38
N LEU A 472 6.63 5.71 -16.08
CA LEU A 472 5.69 6.12 -15.03
C LEU A 472 5.25 7.58 -15.17
N TYR A 473 6.21 8.49 -15.40
CA TYR A 473 5.94 9.92 -15.50
C TYR A 473 5.20 10.30 -16.79
N ARG A 474 5.70 9.91 -17.96
CA ARG A 474 5.19 10.37 -19.26
C ARG A 474 4.08 9.50 -19.83
N GLN A 475 4.10 8.18 -19.61
CA GLN A 475 3.10 7.27 -20.19
C GLN A 475 1.94 7.00 -19.23
N LEU A 476 2.22 6.90 -17.92
CA LEU A 476 1.18 6.72 -16.91
C LEU A 476 0.77 8.01 -16.19
N GLY A 477 1.53 9.10 -16.29
CA GLY A 477 1.16 10.36 -15.62
C GLY A 477 1.26 10.31 -14.10
N CYS A 478 2.14 9.46 -13.56
CA CYS A 478 2.44 9.42 -12.13
C CYS A 478 3.34 10.59 -11.72
N ASN A 479 3.26 11.02 -10.46
CA ASN A 479 4.24 11.94 -9.89
C ASN A 479 5.42 11.12 -9.34
N VAL A 480 6.58 11.18 -10.00
CA VAL A 480 7.69 10.26 -9.73
C VAL A 480 8.80 10.95 -8.94
N ASN A 481 9.07 10.46 -7.72
CA ASN A 481 10.29 10.76 -6.98
C ASN A 481 11.36 9.70 -7.31
N TYR A 482 12.24 10.02 -8.25
CA TYR A 482 13.33 9.14 -8.69
C TYR A 482 14.63 9.44 -7.94
N SER A 483 14.86 8.75 -6.83
CA SER A 483 15.98 9.03 -5.93
C SER A 483 16.52 7.75 -5.28
N SER A 484 17.73 7.81 -4.71
CA SER A 484 18.29 6.72 -3.92
C SER A 484 17.62 6.72 -2.54
N SER A 485 16.57 5.93 -2.38
CA SER A 485 15.83 5.84 -1.11
C SER A 485 16.41 4.74 -0.23
N SER A 486 16.69 5.04 1.04
CA SER A 486 16.96 4.01 2.05
C SER A 486 15.63 3.50 2.59
N VAL A 487 15.11 2.43 2.00
CA VAL A 487 13.91 1.76 2.52
C VAL A 487 14.36 0.70 3.52
N SER A 488 13.78 0.68 4.72
CA SER A 488 14.12 -0.28 5.77
C SER A 488 12.91 -1.13 6.15
N SER A 489 13.14 -2.42 6.38
CA SER A 489 12.14 -3.35 6.90
C SER A 489 11.95 -3.19 8.42
N HIS A 490 10.77 -3.60 8.90
CA HIS A 490 10.50 -3.83 10.33
C HIS A 490 10.68 -5.32 10.65
N THR A 491 10.90 -5.70 11.91
CA THR A 491 10.98 -7.13 12.28
C THR A 491 9.61 -7.66 12.71
N ASN A 492 9.25 -8.87 12.28
CA ASN A 492 8.02 -9.54 12.70
C ASN A 492 8.11 -10.23 14.08
N THR A 493 9.22 -10.09 14.80
CA THR A 493 9.44 -10.73 16.11
C THR A 493 8.44 -10.27 17.17
N ALA A 494 7.91 -9.05 17.07
CA ALA A 494 6.95 -8.50 18.02
C ALA A 494 5.55 -9.17 17.95
N VAL A 495 5.25 -9.89 16.86
CA VAL A 495 3.96 -10.59 16.71
C VAL A 495 4.05 -12.07 17.09
N SER A 496 5.16 -12.57 17.65
CA SER A 496 5.33 -13.97 18.04
C SER A 496 4.77 -14.25 19.45
N GLY A 497 3.46 -14.47 19.56
CA GLY A 497 2.78 -14.83 20.80
C GLY A 497 1.48 -15.60 20.55
N SER A 498 0.97 -16.29 21.57
CA SER A 498 -0.33 -16.96 21.57
C SER A 498 -1.34 -16.34 22.53
N THR A 499 -0.93 -15.32 23.29
CA THR A 499 -1.77 -14.58 24.23
C THR A 499 -1.51 -13.09 24.10
N TYR A 500 -2.46 -12.29 24.57
CA TYR A 500 -2.35 -10.82 24.60
C TYR A 500 -3.14 -10.23 25.76
N ARG A 501 -2.87 -8.96 26.06
CA ARG A 501 -3.62 -8.17 27.05
C ARG A 501 -4.08 -6.86 26.43
N LEU A 502 -5.24 -6.39 26.85
CA LEU A 502 -5.74 -5.09 26.42
C LEU A 502 -5.05 -3.93 27.14
N TYR A 503 -4.72 -4.09 28.42
CA TYR A 503 -4.06 -3.07 29.25
C TYR A 503 -3.17 -3.72 30.34
N PRO A 504 -2.19 -2.99 30.90
CA PRO A 504 -1.36 -3.46 32.01
C PRO A 504 -2.19 -3.97 33.21
N GLY A 505 -1.88 -5.18 33.69
CA GLY A 505 -2.64 -5.79 34.80
C GLY A 505 -4.01 -6.34 34.40
N GLY A 506 -4.44 -6.19 33.14
CA GLY A 506 -5.67 -6.79 32.64
C GLY A 506 -5.61 -8.31 32.50
N PRO A 507 -6.77 -8.95 32.20
CA PRO A 507 -6.83 -10.38 31.91
C PRO A 507 -6.01 -10.72 30.67
N GLU A 508 -5.53 -11.95 30.63
CA GLU A 508 -4.83 -12.51 29.48
C GLU A 508 -5.81 -13.24 28.58
N TYR A 509 -5.85 -12.85 27.31
CA TYR A 509 -6.69 -13.47 26.28
C TYR A 509 -5.84 -14.40 25.43
N SER A 510 -6.40 -15.56 25.07
CA SER A 510 -5.74 -16.50 24.16
C SER A 510 -6.14 -16.17 22.72
N ALA A 511 -5.16 -15.94 21.87
CA ALA A 511 -5.39 -15.85 20.43
C ALA A 511 -5.82 -17.23 19.91
N GLU A 512 -6.85 -17.27 19.07
CA GLU A 512 -7.37 -18.54 18.55
C GLU A 512 -6.40 -19.13 17.54
N LEU A 513 -6.01 -20.40 17.74
CA LEU A 513 -5.05 -21.09 16.87
C LEU A 513 -5.76 -21.72 15.68
N LEU A 514 -5.42 -21.27 14.48
CA LEU A 514 -5.83 -21.84 13.20
C LEU A 514 -4.73 -22.74 12.65
N SER A 515 -5.09 -23.86 12.01
CA SER A 515 -4.11 -24.79 11.46
C SER A 515 -4.53 -25.36 10.11
N GLY A 516 -3.58 -25.42 9.17
CA GLY A 516 -3.71 -26.15 7.91
C GLY A 516 -4.59 -25.45 6.87
N SER A 517 -5.91 -25.58 6.99
CA SER A 517 -6.86 -24.98 6.06
C SER A 517 -8.16 -24.61 6.76
N ILE A 518 -8.74 -23.48 6.37
CA ILE A 518 -10.08 -23.06 6.78
C ILE A 518 -10.96 -22.89 5.54
N GLU A 519 -12.24 -23.24 5.67
CA GLU A 519 -13.23 -23.26 4.61
C GLU A 519 -14.63 -23.16 5.24
N SER A 520 -15.58 -22.48 4.59
CA SER A 520 -16.95 -22.31 5.10
C SER A 520 -17.00 -21.84 6.56
N THR A 521 -16.11 -20.91 6.91
CA THR A 521 -15.87 -20.50 8.30
C THR A 521 -16.13 -19.01 8.45
N THR A 522 -16.82 -18.62 9.53
CA THR A 522 -16.95 -17.22 9.95
C THR A 522 -16.26 -17.06 11.30
N LEU A 523 -15.23 -16.23 11.34
CA LEU A 523 -14.49 -15.87 12.55
C LEU A 523 -14.78 -14.40 12.86
N ALA A 524 -15.23 -14.13 14.08
CA ALA A 524 -15.50 -12.77 14.56
C ALA A 524 -15.00 -12.60 16.01
N PRO A 525 -14.73 -11.36 16.46
CA PRO A 525 -14.29 -11.11 17.82
C PRO A 525 -15.31 -11.64 18.84
N ASN A 526 -14.81 -12.21 19.93
CA ASN A 526 -15.64 -12.61 21.06
C ASN A 526 -15.26 -11.78 22.27
N VAL A 527 -16.19 -10.97 22.77
CA VAL A 527 -15.97 -10.04 23.89
C VAL A 527 -15.33 -10.73 25.11
N LEU A 528 -15.66 -11.99 25.40
CA LEU A 528 -15.18 -12.67 26.59
C LEU A 528 -13.82 -13.36 26.40
N THR A 529 -13.57 -13.93 25.23
CA THR A 529 -12.43 -14.83 25.02
C THR A 529 -11.39 -14.30 24.03
N ASN A 530 -11.81 -13.48 23.05
CA ASN A 530 -10.95 -12.92 22.02
C ASN A 530 -11.51 -11.56 21.53
N PRO A 531 -11.49 -10.52 22.38
CA PRO A 531 -12.18 -9.26 22.12
C PRO A 531 -11.68 -8.48 20.89
N LEU A 532 -10.46 -8.76 20.42
CA LEU A 532 -9.89 -8.12 19.23
C LEU A 532 -9.92 -9.01 17.98
N GLY A 533 -10.45 -10.24 18.07
CA GLY A 533 -10.44 -11.18 16.93
C GLY A 533 -9.03 -11.48 16.44
N ILE A 534 -8.10 -11.79 17.35
CA ILE A 534 -6.73 -12.16 16.95
C ILE A 534 -6.70 -13.66 16.69
N TYR A 535 -6.36 -14.03 15.45
CA TYR A 535 -6.25 -15.41 14.99
C TYR A 535 -4.80 -15.68 14.63
N VAL A 536 -4.19 -16.67 15.26
CA VAL A 536 -2.79 -17.04 15.04
C VAL A 536 -2.72 -18.38 14.33
N THR A 537 -1.71 -18.60 13.49
CA THR A 537 -1.41 -19.92 12.95
C THR A 537 0.05 -20.31 13.23
N SER A 538 0.29 -21.62 13.41
CA SER A 538 1.61 -22.23 13.63
C SER A 538 2.10 -22.93 12.36
N GLY A 539 2.23 -22.18 11.28
CA GLY A 539 2.67 -22.62 9.97
C GLY A 539 1.95 -21.86 8.88
N SER A 540 2.00 -22.40 7.65
CA SER A 540 1.22 -21.82 6.56
C SER A 540 -0.26 -22.15 6.72
N LEU A 541 -1.14 -21.20 6.36
CA LEU A 541 -2.59 -21.36 6.39
C LEU A 541 -3.17 -21.21 4.98
N ASN A 542 -4.00 -22.17 4.58
CA ASN A 542 -4.79 -22.07 3.35
C ASN A 542 -6.19 -21.57 3.69
N ILE A 543 -6.61 -20.48 3.06
CA ILE A 543 -7.96 -19.93 3.15
C ILE A 543 -8.70 -20.32 1.87
N ARG A 544 -9.73 -21.16 2.01
CA ARG A 544 -10.53 -21.68 0.89
C ARG A 544 -11.88 -20.97 0.80
N ASP A 545 -12.86 -21.64 0.21
CA ASP A 545 -14.14 -21.06 -0.15
C ASP A 545 -14.95 -20.62 1.07
N THR A 546 -15.65 -19.50 0.92
CA THR A 546 -16.66 -18.98 1.86
C THR A 546 -16.08 -18.77 3.27
N VAL A 547 -15.03 -17.96 3.36
CA VAL A 547 -14.40 -17.60 4.62
C VAL A 547 -14.61 -16.12 4.91
N SER A 548 -15.12 -15.79 6.09
CA SER A 548 -15.25 -14.42 6.58
C SER A 548 -14.47 -14.29 7.88
N ILE A 549 -13.51 -13.37 7.95
CA ILE A 549 -12.72 -13.09 9.15
C ILE A 549 -12.90 -11.61 9.50
N GLU A 550 -13.38 -11.33 10.69
CA GLU A 550 -13.35 -10.01 11.31
C GLU A 550 -12.30 -10.03 12.42
N GLY A 551 -11.19 -9.32 12.22
CA GLY A 551 -10.05 -9.31 13.15
C GLY A 551 -8.69 -9.25 12.45
N THR A 552 -7.66 -9.72 13.15
CA THR A 552 -6.28 -9.78 12.65
C THR A 552 -5.84 -11.21 12.51
N LEU A 553 -5.47 -11.61 11.29
CA LEU A 553 -4.84 -12.89 11.01
C LEU A 553 -3.31 -12.77 11.08
N VAL A 554 -2.69 -13.49 12.01
CA VAL A 554 -1.25 -13.50 12.23
C VAL A 554 -0.68 -14.88 11.89
N CYS A 555 0.31 -14.90 11.01
CA CYS A 555 1.01 -16.13 10.65
C CYS A 555 2.36 -16.19 11.34
N GLN A 556 2.57 -17.25 12.12
CA GLN A 556 3.85 -17.60 12.73
C GLN A 556 4.23 -19.02 12.29
N PRO A 557 5.52 -19.40 12.25
CA PRO A 557 6.71 -18.58 12.47
C PRO A 557 6.97 -17.61 11.32
N ALA A 558 8.11 -16.92 11.32
CA ALA A 558 8.57 -16.04 10.24
C ALA A 558 8.77 -16.74 8.86
N SER A 559 8.53 -18.05 8.76
CA SER A 559 8.49 -18.79 7.48
C SER A 559 7.07 -19.23 7.10
N GLY A 560 6.06 -18.78 7.86
CA GLY A 560 4.66 -19.11 7.66
C GLY A 560 4.04 -18.23 6.60
N LYS A 561 3.32 -18.85 5.66
CA LYS A 561 2.65 -18.17 4.55
C LYS A 561 1.13 -18.15 4.73
N ILE A 562 0.48 -17.08 4.31
CA ILE A 562 -0.97 -17.06 4.14
C ILE A 562 -1.28 -17.27 2.67
N LYS A 563 -2.14 -18.26 2.38
CA LYS A 563 -2.47 -18.65 1.00
C LYS A 563 -3.97 -18.54 0.76
N LEU A 564 -4.39 -17.60 -0.08
CA LEU A 564 -5.77 -17.51 -0.56
C LEU A 564 -5.97 -18.46 -1.75
N ARG A 565 -6.74 -19.53 -1.53
CA ARG A 565 -6.93 -20.66 -2.47
C ARG A 565 -8.40 -20.87 -2.85
N GLY A 566 -9.31 -19.99 -2.43
CA GLY A 566 -10.74 -20.16 -2.65
C GLY A 566 -11.48 -18.87 -2.94
N ARG A 567 -12.80 -19.00 -3.03
CA ARG A 567 -13.74 -17.96 -3.46
C ARG A 567 -14.57 -17.41 -2.30
N ASN A 568 -15.12 -16.20 -2.45
CA ASN A 568 -15.93 -15.55 -1.43
C ASN A 568 -15.19 -15.42 -0.09
N VAL A 569 -13.95 -14.94 -0.13
CA VAL A 569 -13.14 -14.66 1.06
C VAL A 569 -13.27 -13.18 1.43
N THR A 570 -13.57 -12.89 2.69
CA THR A 570 -13.57 -11.52 3.22
C THR A 570 -12.72 -11.48 4.49
N ILE A 571 -11.79 -10.54 4.57
CA ILE A 571 -10.99 -10.28 5.77
C ILE A 571 -11.14 -8.79 6.11
N GLN A 572 -11.70 -8.51 7.27
CA GLN A 572 -12.01 -7.17 7.77
C GLN A 572 -11.22 -6.92 9.04
N ALA A 573 -10.36 -5.90 9.06
CA ALA A 573 -9.71 -5.48 10.29
C ALA A 573 -10.70 -4.84 11.27
N VAL A 574 -10.41 -5.00 12.57
CA VAL A 574 -11.22 -4.43 13.65
C VAL A 574 -10.70 -3.05 14.03
N ASN A 575 -11.62 -2.09 14.17
CA ASN A 575 -11.33 -0.79 14.74
C ASN A 575 -11.14 -0.91 16.26
N LEU A 576 -10.07 -0.32 16.76
CA LEU A 576 -9.81 -0.20 18.18
C LEU A 576 -10.72 0.89 18.78
N PRO A 577 -11.23 0.68 20.00
CA PRO A 577 -11.91 1.74 20.73
C PRO A 577 -11.07 3.04 20.84
N ALA A 578 -11.74 4.19 20.72
CA ALA A 578 -11.07 5.48 20.67
C ALA A 578 -10.34 5.84 21.97
N LEU A 579 -9.31 6.68 21.83
CA LEU A 579 -8.64 7.31 22.96
C LEU A 579 -9.48 8.47 23.51
N GLU A 580 -9.30 8.80 24.79
CA GLU A 580 -10.00 9.89 25.47
C GLU A 580 -9.73 11.23 24.76
N GLY A 581 -10.80 11.84 24.24
CA GLY A 581 -10.71 13.12 23.54
C GLY A 581 -10.12 13.06 22.13
N ASP A 582 -9.96 11.85 21.57
CA ASP A 582 -9.45 11.63 20.21
C ASP A 582 -10.55 11.02 19.33
N GLU A 583 -10.79 11.62 18.17
CA GLU A 583 -11.75 11.14 17.18
C GLU A 583 -11.09 10.25 16.11
N THR A 584 -9.77 10.04 16.19
CA THR A 584 -9.02 9.20 15.26
C THR A 584 -9.48 7.75 15.35
N ILE A 585 -9.82 7.18 14.20
CA ILE A 585 -10.10 5.74 14.09
C ILE A 585 -8.75 5.01 14.02
N TYR A 586 -8.48 4.20 15.02
CA TYR A 586 -7.33 3.30 15.03
C TYR A 586 -7.75 1.91 14.59
N GLN A 587 -6.96 1.24 13.76
CA GLN A 587 -7.29 -0.08 13.22
C GLN A 587 -6.07 -0.99 13.26
N LEU A 588 -6.24 -2.23 13.72
CA LEU A 588 -5.17 -3.25 13.62
C LEU A 588 -4.98 -3.71 12.17
N PRO A 589 -3.88 -4.38 11.81
CA PRO A 589 -3.76 -4.98 10.48
C PRO A 589 -4.81 -6.07 10.27
N ALA A 590 -5.28 -6.24 9.05
CA ALA A 590 -6.12 -7.37 8.68
C ALA A 590 -5.30 -8.67 8.61
N VAL A 591 -4.09 -8.58 8.05
CA VAL A 591 -3.19 -9.71 7.84
C VAL A 591 -1.74 -9.35 8.17
N ILE A 592 -1.07 -10.25 8.89
CA ILE A 592 0.37 -10.25 9.12
C ILE A 592 0.89 -11.64 8.75
N ALA A 593 1.40 -11.80 7.53
CA ALA A 593 2.04 -13.02 7.06
C ALA A 593 3.52 -13.05 7.49
N GLY A 594 3.97 -14.17 8.06
CA GLY A 594 5.33 -14.30 8.57
C GLY A 594 6.39 -14.27 7.47
N ASP A 595 6.02 -14.75 6.29
CA ASP A 595 6.78 -14.81 5.04
C ASP A 595 5.90 -14.26 3.91
N ASP A 596 5.42 -15.11 2.99
CA ASP A 596 4.64 -14.67 1.84
C ASP A 596 3.12 -14.60 2.10
N PHE A 597 2.48 -13.71 1.35
CA PHE A 597 1.04 -13.69 1.13
C PHE A 597 0.76 -14.10 -0.32
N GLU A 598 0.27 -15.32 -0.51
CA GLU A 598 0.05 -15.93 -1.83
C GLU A 598 -1.44 -15.94 -2.20
N MET A 599 -1.75 -15.59 -3.44
CA MET A 599 -3.09 -15.62 -4.01
C MET A 599 -3.12 -16.50 -5.26
N ASP A 600 -4.01 -17.48 -5.28
CA ASP A 600 -4.12 -18.44 -6.38
C ASP A 600 -4.89 -17.91 -7.59
N ASN A 601 -4.84 -18.67 -8.68
CA ASN A 601 -5.50 -18.37 -9.94
C ASN A 601 -7.03 -18.36 -9.92
N THR A 602 -7.70 -18.76 -8.82
CA THR A 602 -9.18 -18.79 -8.73
C THR A 602 -9.74 -17.92 -7.61
N VAL A 603 -8.89 -17.10 -6.99
CA VAL A 603 -9.21 -16.33 -5.79
C VAL A 603 -10.33 -15.32 -6.04
N GLN A 604 -11.23 -15.21 -5.06
CA GLN A 604 -12.20 -14.12 -4.98
C GLN A 604 -12.17 -13.57 -3.56
N ALA A 605 -11.45 -12.46 -3.36
CA ALA A 605 -11.15 -11.95 -2.03
C ALA A 605 -11.31 -10.43 -1.92
N THR A 606 -11.87 -10.00 -0.79
CA THR A 606 -11.86 -8.60 -0.34
C THR A 606 -11.14 -8.53 1.00
N ILE A 607 -10.17 -7.63 1.13
CA ILE A 607 -9.42 -7.39 2.36
C ILE A 607 -9.56 -5.90 2.71
N GLN A 608 -10.15 -5.60 3.85
CA GLN A 608 -10.31 -4.24 4.36
C GLN A 608 -9.42 -4.07 5.58
N GLY A 609 -8.36 -3.28 5.43
CA GLY A 609 -7.33 -3.09 6.44
C GLY A 609 -5.92 -3.38 5.92
N ALA A 610 -4.92 -3.09 6.75
CA ALA A 610 -3.52 -3.23 6.34
C ALA A 610 -3.10 -4.70 6.17
N VAL A 611 -2.25 -4.96 5.19
CA VAL A 611 -1.63 -6.27 4.91
C VAL A 611 -0.12 -6.14 5.03
N ALA A 612 0.50 -6.96 5.86
CA ALA A 612 1.95 -7.05 5.98
C ALA A 612 2.41 -8.46 5.61
N ALA A 613 3.21 -8.58 4.55
CA ALA A 613 3.97 -9.77 4.19
C ALA A 613 5.45 -9.47 4.44
N PHE A 614 6.17 -10.34 5.14
CA PHE A 614 7.61 -10.13 5.38
C PHE A 614 8.50 -10.78 4.33
N GLY A 615 7.91 -11.58 3.44
CA GLY A 615 8.46 -12.00 2.15
C GLY A 615 7.70 -11.35 1.00
N ALA A 616 7.25 -12.15 0.03
CA ALA A 616 6.58 -11.70 -1.17
C ALA A 616 5.05 -11.54 -1.02
N MET A 617 4.51 -10.56 -1.72
CA MET A 617 3.09 -10.46 -2.05
C MET A 617 2.88 -11.05 -3.45
N GLU A 618 2.36 -12.27 -3.54
CA GLU A 618 2.30 -13.03 -4.79
C GLU A 618 0.85 -13.25 -5.24
N ALA A 619 0.57 -12.94 -6.50
CA ALA A 619 -0.67 -13.31 -7.17
C ALA A 619 -0.36 -14.10 -8.43
N SER A 620 -0.82 -15.35 -8.48
CA SER A 620 -0.77 -16.17 -9.67
C SER A 620 -1.69 -15.63 -10.77
N THR A 621 -1.51 -16.11 -12.01
CA THR A 621 -2.35 -15.69 -13.13
C THR A 621 -3.83 -15.98 -12.86
N GLY A 622 -4.64 -14.95 -12.65
CA GLY A 622 -6.06 -15.10 -12.28
C GLY A 622 -6.93 -15.59 -13.43
N ASP A 623 -7.94 -16.41 -13.14
CA ASP A 623 -8.94 -16.85 -14.12
C ASP A 623 -9.93 -15.72 -14.46
N SER A 624 -10.85 -16.00 -15.39
CA SER A 624 -11.89 -15.05 -15.82
C SER A 624 -12.90 -14.62 -14.74
N ASN A 625 -12.91 -15.26 -13.56
CA ASN A 625 -13.80 -14.95 -12.44
C ASN A 625 -13.06 -14.42 -11.21
N SER A 626 -11.73 -14.41 -11.25
CA SER A 626 -10.89 -14.02 -10.12
C SER A 626 -10.98 -12.52 -9.88
N TYR A 627 -10.92 -12.15 -8.60
CA TYR A 627 -10.78 -10.77 -8.17
C TYR A 627 -10.10 -10.71 -6.80
N VAL A 628 -9.30 -9.67 -6.60
CA VAL A 628 -8.65 -9.33 -5.34
C VAL A 628 -8.80 -7.83 -5.15
N GLN A 629 -9.45 -7.44 -4.06
CA GLN A 629 -9.57 -6.04 -3.67
C GLN A 629 -8.98 -5.86 -2.29
N ILE A 630 -7.91 -5.07 -2.19
CA ILE A 630 -7.29 -4.68 -0.92
C ILE A 630 -7.51 -3.19 -0.71
N GLU A 631 -8.28 -2.87 0.31
CA GLU A 631 -8.58 -1.52 0.77
C GLU A 631 -7.79 -1.25 2.05
N GLY A 632 -6.54 -0.83 1.87
CA GLY A 632 -5.56 -0.61 2.92
C GLY A 632 -4.12 -0.69 2.39
N PRO A 633 -3.12 -0.31 3.21
CA PRO A 633 -1.73 -0.35 2.82
C PRO A 633 -1.23 -1.79 2.74
N VAL A 634 -0.42 -2.08 1.73
CA VAL A 634 0.27 -3.37 1.57
C VAL A 634 1.78 -3.17 1.71
N PHE A 635 2.34 -3.84 2.70
CA PHE A 635 3.77 -3.85 3.02
C PHE A 635 4.35 -5.22 2.66
N ALA A 636 5.33 -5.27 1.76
CA ALA A 636 5.97 -6.51 1.32
C ALA A 636 7.45 -6.33 0.98
N GLU A 637 8.22 -7.41 0.97
CA GLU A 637 9.61 -7.37 0.47
C GLU A 637 9.60 -7.10 -1.04
N ILE A 638 8.84 -7.92 -1.78
CA ILE A 638 8.63 -7.82 -3.21
C ILE A 638 7.15 -8.03 -3.55
N PHE A 639 6.76 -7.52 -4.72
CA PHE A 639 5.44 -7.76 -5.29
C PHE A 639 5.59 -8.60 -6.56
N ASP A 640 4.89 -9.73 -6.65
CA ASP A 640 4.80 -10.54 -7.86
C ASP A 640 3.32 -10.66 -8.25
N LEU A 641 2.83 -9.66 -8.99
CA LEU A 641 1.42 -9.51 -9.32
C LEU A 641 1.19 -9.80 -10.80
N GLN A 642 0.89 -11.07 -11.09
CA GLN A 642 0.71 -11.56 -12.46
C GLN A 642 -0.63 -11.13 -13.07
N ALA A 643 -0.69 -11.12 -14.41
CA ALA A 643 -1.89 -10.79 -15.18
C ALA A 643 -3.02 -11.81 -14.92
N CYS A 644 -4.26 -11.49 -15.29
CA CYS A 644 -5.29 -12.53 -15.45
C CYS A 644 -5.21 -13.17 -16.84
N GLU A 645 -5.67 -14.42 -16.99
CA GLU A 645 -5.58 -15.21 -18.24
C GLU A 645 -6.09 -14.43 -19.47
N SER A 646 -7.17 -13.67 -19.30
CA SER A 646 -7.76 -12.88 -20.38
C SER A 646 -6.86 -11.75 -20.88
N TRP A 647 -6.09 -11.13 -19.97
CA TRP A 647 -5.13 -10.07 -20.27
C TRP A 647 -3.78 -10.63 -20.70
N GLN A 648 -3.33 -11.75 -20.13
CA GLN A 648 -2.14 -12.46 -20.57
C GLN A 648 -2.27 -12.94 -22.03
N SER A 649 -3.46 -13.44 -22.41
CA SER A 649 -3.74 -13.81 -23.80
C SER A 649 -3.68 -12.58 -24.72
N VAL A 650 -4.18 -11.42 -24.29
CA VAL A 650 -4.11 -10.19 -25.09
C VAL A 650 -2.66 -9.70 -25.22
N ALA A 651 -1.88 -9.75 -24.14
CA ALA A 651 -0.47 -9.39 -24.13
C ALA A 651 0.33 -10.25 -25.11
N SER A 652 0.10 -11.57 -25.11
CA SER A 652 0.75 -12.54 -26.00
C SER A 652 0.52 -12.29 -27.50
N TYR A 653 -0.56 -11.59 -27.86
CA TYR A 653 -0.88 -11.21 -29.24
C TYR A 653 -0.90 -9.69 -29.45
N SER A 654 -0.23 -8.94 -28.57
CA SER A 654 -0.39 -7.49 -28.48
C SER A 654 0.08 -6.76 -29.75
N GLU A 655 1.19 -7.17 -30.40
CA GLU A 655 1.59 -6.63 -31.71
C GLU A 655 0.51 -6.85 -32.79
N THR A 656 -0.08 -8.06 -32.83
CA THR A 656 -1.14 -8.38 -33.80
C THR A 656 -2.40 -7.56 -33.54
N HIS A 657 -2.79 -7.40 -32.27
CA HIS A 657 -3.92 -6.58 -31.87
C HIS A 657 -3.72 -5.11 -32.22
N GLN A 658 -2.53 -4.57 -31.97
CA GLN A 658 -2.19 -3.20 -32.34
C GLN A 658 -2.22 -3.00 -33.85
N GLN A 659 -1.65 -3.91 -34.64
CA GLN A 659 -1.68 -3.82 -36.10
C GLN A 659 -3.12 -3.90 -36.64
N ASN A 660 -3.97 -4.77 -36.08
CA ASN A 660 -5.38 -4.85 -36.47
C ASN A 660 -6.13 -3.56 -36.14
N PHE A 661 -5.90 -2.99 -34.97
CA PHE A 661 -6.45 -1.69 -34.59
C PHE A 661 -6.05 -0.60 -35.60
N LEU A 662 -4.76 -0.48 -35.92
CA LEU A 662 -4.27 0.51 -36.90
C LEU A 662 -4.79 0.25 -38.31
N ASN A 663 -4.92 -1.01 -38.75
CA ASN A 663 -5.50 -1.35 -40.05
C ASN A 663 -6.97 -0.95 -40.17
N ILE A 664 -7.74 -1.04 -39.08
CA ILE A 664 -9.17 -0.71 -39.05
C ILE A 664 -9.37 0.80 -38.90
N LYS A 665 -8.58 1.45 -38.05
CA LYS A 665 -8.78 2.84 -37.61
C LYS A 665 -7.90 3.86 -38.32
N GLY A 666 -6.85 3.41 -38.99
CA GLY A 666 -5.81 4.23 -39.61
C GLY A 666 -4.68 4.58 -38.63
N GLU A 667 -3.48 4.80 -39.17
CA GLU A 667 -2.27 5.12 -38.40
C GLU A 667 -2.37 6.46 -37.64
N THR A 668 -3.11 7.41 -38.19
CA THR A 668 -3.33 8.74 -37.61
C THR A 668 -4.49 8.77 -36.60
N THR A 669 -5.01 7.62 -36.18
CA THR A 669 -6.20 7.55 -35.33
C THR A 669 -5.96 8.09 -33.93
N THR A 670 -6.92 8.88 -33.44
CA THR A 670 -6.99 9.34 -32.06
C THR A 670 -7.85 8.44 -31.17
N GLU A 671 -8.45 7.38 -31.73
CA GLU A 671 -9.26 6.44 -30.96
C GLU A 671 -8.43 5.70 -29.91
N ASN A 672 -9.08 5.28 -28.82
CA ASN A 672 -8.43 4.61 -27.71
C ASN A 672 -8.27 3.10 -27.99
N PHE A 673 -7.02 2.64 -28.05
CA PHE A 673 -6.64 1.25 -28.29
C PHE A 673 -7.15 0.33 -27.18
N VAL A 674 -7.14 0.78 -25.93
CA VAL A 674 -7.57 -0.05 -24.80
C VAL A 674 -9.09 -0.19 -24.76
N THR A 675 -9.84 0.86 -25.10
CA THR A 675 -11.29 0.74 -25.34
C THR A 675 -11.59 -0.22 -26.50
N TRP A 676 -10.79 -0.20 -27.56
CA TRP A 676 -10.94 -1.16 -28.65
C TRP A 676 -10.63 -2.60 -28.21
N LEU A 677 -9.59 -2.81 -27.39
CA LEU A 677 -9.28 -4.11 -26.80
C LEU A 677 -10.44 -4.61 -25.93
N ASP A 678 -11.00 -3.76 -25.09
CA ASP A 678 -12.17 -4.07 -24.26
C ASP A 678 -13.38 -4.50 -25.10
N GLN A 679 -13.60 -3.89 -26.26
CA GLN A 679 -14.71 -4.22 -27.16
C GLN A 679 -14.44 -5.46 -28.04
N SER A 680 -13.18 -5.67 -28.44
CA SER A 680 -12.83 -6.60 -29.53
C SER A 680 -12.09 -7.85 -29.08
N THR A 681 -11.65 -7.92 -27.82
CA THR A 681 -10.84 -9.03 -27.29
C THR A 681 -11.37 -9.54 -25.94
N SER A 682 -10.66 -10.49 -25.33
CA SER A 682 -10.92 -10.97 -23.97
C SER A 682 -10.46 -10.01 -22.87
N GLY A 683 -9.53 -9.10 -23.15
CA GLY A 683 -8.98 -8.17 -22.16
C GLY A 683 -10.01 -7.09 -21.81
N LYS A 684 -10.75 -7.31 -20.71
CA LYS A 684 -11.81 -6.39 -20.26
C LYS A 684 -11.31 -5.39 -19.23
N LEU A 685 -11.81 -4.16 -19.33
CA LEU A 685 -11.54 -3.08 -18.38
C LEU A 685 -12.43 -3.22 -17.15
N HIS A 686 -11.92 -3.91 -16.12
CA HIS A 686 -12.62 -4.10 -14.86
C HIS A 686 -11.70 -3.82 -13.66
N LYS A 687 -12.26 -3.30 -12.57
CA LYS A 687 -11.56 -3.05 -11.30
C LYS A 687 -11.60 -4.28 -10.39
N ARG A 688 -11.06 -5.40 -10.89
CA ARG A 688 -11.07 -6.69 -10.18
C ARG A 688 -9.82 -6.93 -9.36
N PHE A 689 -8.69 -6.33 -9.73
CA PHE A 689 -7.41 -6.55 -9.08
C PHE A 689 -6.90 -5.18 -8.63
N THR A 690 -7.21 -4.81 -7.38
CA THR A 690 -6.96 -3.45 -6.88
C THR A 690 -6.27 -3.47 -5.53
N ILE A 691 -5.29 -2.58 -5.37
CA ILE A 691 -4.68 -2.22 -4.10
C ILE A 691 -4.82 -0.70 -3.98
N GLY A 692 -5.40 -0.22 -2.90
CA GLY A 692 -5.56 1.20 -2.67
C GLY A 692 -5.90 1.51 -1.23
N LEU A 693 -5.66 2.75 -0.83
CA LEU A 693 -6.16 3.23 0.46
C LEU A 693 -7.66 3.54 0.35
N PRO A 694 -8.45 3.32 1.41
CA PRO A 694 -9.82 3.84 1.47
C PRO A 694 -9.82 5.38 1.37
N ASP A 695 -10.95 5.98 1.01
CA ASP A 695 -11.11 7.44 0.91
C ASP A 695 -10.81 8.16 2.23
N THR A 696 -11.05 7.48 3.36
CA THR A 696 -10.76 7.97 4.72
C THR A 696 -9.95 6.90 5.47
N PRO A 697 -8.62 6.85 5.28
CA PRO A 697 -7.80 5.83 5.91
C PRO A 697 -7.76 5.98 7.43
N PRO A 698 -8.00 4.89 8.19
CA PRO A 698 -7.78 4.90 9.62
C PRO A 698 -6.28 5.01 9.92
N THR A 699 -5.93 5.31 11.16
CA THR A 699 -4.55 5.16 11.62
C THR A 699 -4.28 3.69 11.89
N TYR A 700 -3.44 3.08 11.05
CA TYR A 700 -3.08 1.67 11.19
C TYR A 700 -2.13 1.45 12.37
N GLN A 701 -2.62 0.79 13.41
CA GLN A 701 -1.90 0.47 14.63
C GLN A 701 -1.18 -0.88 14.49
N TRP A 702 0.14 -0.89 14.59
CA TRP A 702 0.93 -2.12 14.60
C TRP A 702 0.56 -2.98 15.81
N LEU A 703 0.53 -4.29 15.60
CA LEU A 703 0.28 -5.29 16.63
C LEU A 703 1.60 -5.76 17.23
N ASP A 704 1.75 -5.64 18.55
CA ASP A 704 2.82 -6.27 19.32
C ASP A 704 2.19 -7.08 20.44
N LEU A 705 2.32 -8.41 20.38
CA LEU A 705 1.71 -9.31 21.35
C LEU A 705 2.54 -9.40 22.65
N SER A 706 3.74 -8.85 22.68
CA SER A 706 4.61 -8.86 23.87
C SER A 706 4.25 -7.80 24.91
N GLN A 707 3.38 -6.85 24.54
CA GLN A 707 2.95 -5.75 25.41
C GLN A 707 1.43 -5.53 25.31
N PRO A 708 0.82 -4.88 26.31
CA PRO A 708 -0.60 -4.54 26.22
C PRO A 708 -0.88 -3.49 25.14
N ILE A 709 -2.05 -3.61 24.50
CA ILE A 709 -2.48 -2.73 23.40
C ILE A 709 -2.65 -1.27 23.85
N TYR A 710 -3.37 -1.06 24.95
CA TYR A 710 -3.49 0.24 25.62
C TYR A 710 -2.45 0.36 26.72
N GLN A 711 -1.85 1.53 26.84
CA GLN A 711 -0.74 1.79 27.76
C GLN A 711 -1.07 2.94 28.71
N VAL A 712 -0.23 3.10 29.73
CA VAL A 712 -0.27 4.25 30.64
C VAL A 712 -0.05 5.53 29.83
N GLY A 713 -0.92 6.53 30.03
CA GLY A 713 -0.86 7.82 29.35
C GLY A 713 0.43 8.58 29.64
N ASP A 714 0.83 9.47 28.73
CA ASP A 714 2.01 10.30 28.93
C ASP A 714 1.79 11.26 30.11
N GLY A 715 2.55 11.07 31.19
CA GLY A 715 2.44 11.87 32.41
C GLY A 715 1.53 11.29 33.50
N ASP A 716 0.85 10.17 33.23
CA ASP A 716 0.08 9.46 34.25
C ASP A 716 0.98 8.52 35.08
N GLU A 717 0.71 8.38 36.38
CA GLU A 717 1.44 7.45 37.27
C GLU A 717 1.04 5.97 37.06
N GLY A 718 -0.09 5.74 36.37
CA GLY A 718 -0.68 4.43 36.10
C GLY A 718 -1.93 4.57 35.22
N LEU A 719 -2.74 3.52 35.12
CA LEU A 719 -3.96 3.56 34.31
C LEU A 719 -5.04 4.46 34.92
N VAL A 720 -5.86 5.07 34.07
CA VAL A 720 -6.95 5.97 34.49
C VAL A 720 -8.29 5.26 34.37
N TRP A 721 -9.17 5.46 35.35
CA TRP A 721 -10.39 4.66 35.51
C TRP A 721 -11.61 5.51 35.83
N GLU A 722 -12.66 5.40 35.04
CA GLU A 722 -13.94 6.06 35.30
C GLU A 722 -14.87 5.15 36.13
N LEU A 723 -15.50 5.68 37.17
CA LEU A 723 -16.49 4.93 37.95
C LEU A 723 -17.82 4.87 37.17
N VAL A 724 -18.22 3.67 36.76
CA VAL A 724 -19.45 3.45 35.97
C VAL A 724 -20.64 3.17 36.88
N ARG A 725 -20.48 2.20 37.80
CA ARG A 725 -21.57 1.72 38.68
C ARG A 725 -21.05 1.41 40.07
N TRP A 726 -21.92 1.58 41.06
CA TRP A 726 -21.63 1.27 42.46
C TRP A 726 -22.84 0.58 43.10
N LYS A 727 -22.61 -0.55 43.75
CA LYS A 727 -23.64 -1.27 44.51
C LYS A 727 -23.15 -1.72 45.87
N ASP A 728 -23.97 -1.42 46.85
CA ASP A 728 -23.84 -1.90 48.21
C ASP A 728 -24.63 -3.23 48.33
N ASN A 729 -23.95 -4.36 48.50
CA ASN A 729 -24.60 -5.69 48.54
C ASN A 729 -25.07 -6.10 49.94
N GLY A 730 -24.89 -5.24 50.96
CA GLY A 730 -25.28 -5.53 52.34
C GLY A 730 -24.32 -6.46 53.09
N GLY A 731 -24.60 -6.67 54.38
CA GLY A 731 -23.79 -7.51 55.27
C GLY A 731 -24.53 -8.77 55.73
N THR A 732 -23.77 -9.84 56.01
CA THR A 732 -24.22 -11.11 56.58
C THR A 732 -23.65 -11.35 57.96
#